data_AF-A0A7J4MHC3-F1
#
_entry.id   AF-A0A7J4MHC3-F1
#
_cell.length_a   1.000
_cell.length_b   1.000
_cell.length_c   1.000
_cell.angle_alpha   90.00
_cell.angle_beta   90.00
_cell.angle_gamma   90.00
#
_symmetry.space_group_name_H-M   'P 1'
#
loop_
_entity.id
_entity.type
_entity.pdbx_description
1 polymer ?
#
loop_
_entity_poly.entity_id
_entity_poly.type
_entity_poly.pdbx_seq_one_letter_code
_entity_poly.pdbx_strand_id
1 'polypeptide(L)'
;MQPVQSVAIIGAGNMGSGIAQKTAQEEFDVQMVDREAKWVERGQSIIADFLSEAVERRIFSPAQVEQIQSRITGVVGTENTSADTDLVIEAVFEDFDIKSAVFDTLNEVCGEGTILASNTSSLSVNELALASGRPDRFVGLHFFYHPAKNRLVEVIPGEDSSQDTIARTVQYCRGLGKVVILCKDRPGFVVNRFFVPWLNEACLLLQEGIASAAAIDAVAMKAFRIGMGPFALMNLTGPPIALHSTDYLAEQLETPRYVGAENLREMVEAGEQWNIGEDIECSEEAAEIIRTRLLGQVFAVAGQIVDEEICSLEDVDRGAKVGLRWARGPFELANRLGIDSAKFMAEDYCELANFPVPEIWKRDEDFSFTYVDLEISNGIATVTINRPEAMNALNETVVSQLGEALDKANADDSVRTIVLDGAGKAFVAGADVKFFVDKIRADSFPDIYEFTANGHAVQDKLESSSKTTIALTTGLALGGGLELALSCDYRIGTRKTQFRFPETSIGIFPGLGGTQRPARIAGIPVARWAVLAGNFMDAKTATDLGLVTNLVDVSDVDSMIATLDSQGKPANKYPSKPQNPESKIAQFAESFYSDENLDSILNGNCPDGFDSEDKLVSRQMKSLSRTAPIALRMASELIDAAGETNLAEGLSQELGKLEAIFSTDDALEGLSALIEGRKPTYQNS
;
A
#
# COMPACT_ATOMS: atom_id res chain seq x y z
N MET A 1 -15.70 -10.34 15.79
CA MET A 1 -15.32 -10.97 14.52
C MET A 1 -14.26 -12.03 14.79
N GLN A 2 -14.38 -13.25 14.25
CA GLN A 2 -13.29 -14.23 14.28
C GLN A 2 -12.35 -13.95 13.10
N PRO A 3 -11.04 -13.77 13.32
CA PRO A 3 -10.08 -13.49 12.26
C PRO A 3 -9.88 -14.70 11.32
N VAL A 4 -9.44 -14.44 10.09
CA VAL A 4 -9.03 -15.50 9.15
C VAL A 4 -7.62 -15.97 9.52
N GLN A 5 -7.42 -17.28 9.65
CA GLN A 5 -6.12 -17.90 9.91
C GLN A 5 -5.82 -19.06 8.95
N SER A 6 -6.84 -19.85 8.59
CA SER A 6 -6.72 -20.97 7.66
C SER A 6 -7.39 -20.67 6.32
N VAL A 7 -6.67 -20.92 5.22
CA VAL A 7 -7.14 -20.59 3.86
C VAL A 7 -7.03 -21.81 2.94
N ALA A 8 -8.06 -22.09 2.15
CA ALA A 8 -7.98 -23.07 1.07
C ALA A 8 -8.02 -22.38 -0.30
N ILE A 9 -7.11 -22.75 -1.19
CA ILE A 9 -7.06 -22.24 -2.57
C ILE A 9 -7.46 -23.38 -3.50
N ILE A 10 -8.58 -23.21 -4.21
CA ILE A 10 -9.11 -24.22 -5.13
C ILE A 10 -8.62 -23.93 -6.54
N GLY A 11 -7.81 -24.84 -7.09
CA GLY A 11 -7.08 -24.69 -8.34
C GLY A 11 -5.60 -24.41 -8.08
N ALA A 12 -4.72 -25.25 -8.63
CA ALA A 12 -3.26 -25.16 -8.47
C ALA A 12 -2.55 -24.60 -9.72
N GLY A 13 -3.30 -23.92 -10.60
CA GLY A 13 -2.77 -23.20 -11.77
C GLY A 13 -1.96 -21.95 -11.38
N ASN A 14 -1.60 -21.12 -12.38
CA ASN A 14 -0.74 -19.95 -12.16
C ASN A 14 -1.29 -18.94 -11.13
N MET A 15 -2.61 -18.69 -11.14
CA MET A 15 -3.24 -17.78 -10.18
C MET A 15 -3.30 -18.42 -8.79
N GLY A 16 -3.82 -19.65 -8.69
CA GLY A 16 -3.95 -20.35 -7.43
C GLY A 16 -2.62 -20.58 -6.70
N SER A 17 -1.58 -21.03 -7.41
CA SER A 17 -0.24 -21.19 -6.81
C SER A 17 0.35 -19.86 -6.37
N GLY A 18 0.14 -18.78 -7.13
CA GLY A 18 0.57 -17.42 -6.75
C GLY A 18 -0.16 -16.87 -5.52
N ILE A 19 -1.45 -17.15 -5.37
CA ILE A 19 -2.25 -16.78 -4.19
C ILE A 19 -1.82 -17.62 -2.99
N ALA A 20 -1.65 -18.94 -3.15
CA ALA A 20 -1.17 -19.84 -2.10
C ALA A 20 0.21 -19.42 -1.58
N GLN A 21 1.15 -19.13 -2.49
CA GLN A 21 2.47 -18.61 -2.14
C GLN A 21 2.36 -17.32 -1.32
N LYS A 22 1.60 -16.34 -1.80
CA LYS A 22 1.48 -15.05 -1.11
C LYS A 22 0.83 -15.20 0.26
N THR A 23 -0.14 -16.10 0.39
CA THR A 23 -0.84 -16.38 1.63
C THR A 23 0.09 -17.02 2.66
N ALA A 24 0.83 -18.05 2.27
CA ALA A 24 1.81 -18.71 3.14
C ALA A 24 3.00 -17.80 3.50
N GLN A 25 3.45 -16.94 2.58
CA GLN A 25 4.44 -15.89 2.85
C GLN A 25 4.03 -14.96 4.00
N GLU A 26 2.73 -14.82 4.19
CA GLU A 26 2.13 -13.95 5.20
C GLU A 26 1.62 -14.73 6.40
N GLU A 27 2.17 -15.94 6.60
CA GLU A 27 2.01 -16.81 7.77
C GLU A 27 0.59 -17.33 8.04
N PHE A 28 -0.27 -17.30 7.03
CA PHE A 28 -1.52 -18.05 7.04
C PHE A 28 -1.25 -19.51 6.70
N ASP A 29 -2.05 -20.42 7.25
CA ASP A 29 -1.97 -21.84 6.90
C ASP A 29 -2.80 -22.10 5.64
N VAL A 30 -2.20 -22.79 4.66
CA VAL A 30 -2.75 -22.89 3.31
C VAL A 30 -2.99 -24.35 2.92
N GLN A 31 -4.21 -24.64 2.47
CA GLN A 31 -4.51 -25.83 1.69
C GLN A 31 -4.49 -25.45 0.21
N MET A 32 -3.65 -26.09 -0.59
CA MET A 32 -3.68 -25.94 -2.05
C MET A 32 -4.35 -27.16 -2.65
N VAL A 33 -5.54 -26.95 -3.19
CA VAL A 33 -6.48 -28.01 -3.56
C VAL A 33 -6.60 -28.09 -5.07
N ASP A 34 -6.47 -29.28 -5.64
CA ASP A 34 -6.77 -29.53 -7.06
C ASP A 34 -7.33 -30.94 -7.27
N ARG A 35 -7.97 -31.21 -8.42
CA ARG A 35 -8.66 -32.47 -8.72
C ARG A 35 -7.70 -33.67 -8.84
N GLU A 36 -6.46 -33.43 -9.24
CA GLU A 36 -5.47 -34.49 -9.46
C GLU A 36 -4.13 -34.14 -8.80
N ALA A 37 -3.43 -35.14 -8.26
CA ALA A 37 -2.13 -34.97 -7.62
C ALA A 37 -1.11 -34.23 -8.50
N LYS A 38 -1.09 -34.51 -9.81
CA LYS A 38 -0.18 -33.87 -10.76
C LYS A 38 -0.31 -32.34 -10.80
N TRP A 39 -1.51 -31.80 -10.57
CA TRP A 39 -1.76 -30.36 -10.57
C TRP A 39 -1.33 -29.72 -9.26
N VAL A 40 -1.60 -30.39 -8.14
CA VAL A 40 -1.08 -29.97 -6.82
C VAL A 40 0.45 -29.95 -6.84
N GLU A 41 1.09 -31.02 -7.30
CA GLU A 41 2.55 -31.11 -7.43
C GLU A 41 3.12 -30.01 -8.34
N ARG A 42 2.46 -29.75 -9.48
CA ARG A 42 2.83 -28.65 -10.39
C ARG A 42 2.73 -27.30 -9.70
N GLY A 43 1.65 -27.03 -8.97
CA GLY A 43 1.49 -25.80 -8.19
C GLY A 43 2.62 -25.63 -7.16
N GLN A 44 2.95 -26.69 -6.41
CA GLN A 44 4.02 -26.66 -5.41
C GLN A 44 5.39 -26.42 -6.06
N SER A 45 5.64 -27.02 -7.23
CA SER A 45 6.86 -26.80 -8.00
C SER A 45 6.99 -25.33 -8.43
N ILE A 46 5.91 -24.72 -8.95
CA ILE A 46 5.91 -23.30 -9.34
C ILE A 46 6.30 -22.41 -8.15
N ILE A 47 5.73 -22.69 -6.97
CA ILE A 47 6.04 -21.94 -5.75
C ILE A 47 7.50 -22.14 -5.34
N ALA A 48 8.00 -23.39 -5.38
CA ALA A 48 9.38 -23.71 -5.03
C ALA A 48 10.40 -23.02 -5.95
N ASP A 49 10.12 -22.96 -7.26
CA ASP A 49 10.97 -22.29 -8.24
C ASP A 49 11.03 -20.78 -7.96
N PHE A 50 9.88 -20.13 -7.76
CA PHE A 50 9.82 -18.70 -7.43
C PHE A 50 10.51 -18.35 -6.11
N LEU A 51 10.37 -19.19 -5.08
CA LEU A 51 11.03 -18.98 -3.79
C LEU A 51 12.55 -19.19 -3.90
N SER A 52 13.00 -20.12 -4.75
CA SER A 52 14.42 -20.34 -5.02
C SER A 52 15.04 -19.12 -5.70
N GLU A 53 14.38 -18.53 -6.70
CA GLU A 53 14.83 -17.26 -7.31
C GLU A 53 14.89 -16.12 -6.28
N ALA A 54 13.96 -16.08 -5.33
CA ALA A 54 13.95 -15.07 -4.28
C ALA A 54 15.14 -15.21 -3.31
N VAL A 55 15.62 -16.44 -3.05
CA VAL A 55 16.85 -16.70 -2.27
C VAL A 55 18.09 -16.23 -3.04
N GLU A 56 18.17 -16.52 -4.34
CA GLU A 56 19.28 -16.06 -5.19
C GLU A 56 19.38 -14.53 -5.20
N ARG A 57 18.23 -13.85 -5.23
CA ARG A 57 18.10 -12.40 -5.15
C ARG A 57 18.25 -11.83 -3.73
N ARG A 58 18.48 -12.69 -2.73
CA ARG A 58 18.62 -12.33 -1.30
C ARG A 58 17.40 -11.62 -0.72
N ILE A 59 16.22 -11.91 -1.27
CA ILE A 59 14.93 -11.40 -0.78
C ILE A 59 14.51 -12.21 0.46
N PHE A 60 14.71 -13.53 0.41
CA PHE A 60 14.45 -14.44 1.53
C PHE A 60 15.69 -15.26 1.89
N SER A 61 15.81 -15.61 3.17
CA SER A 61 16.74 -16.62 3.63
C SER A 61 16.20 -18.03 3.37
N PRO A 62 17.08 -19.06 3.30
CA PRO A 62 16.64 -20.45 3.15
C PRO A 62 15.65 -20.89 4.24
N ALA A 63 15.88 -20.46 5.49
CA ALA A 63 14.99 -20.79 6.62
C ALA A 63 13.60 -20.15 6.47
N GLN A 64 13.51 -18.93 5.92
CA GLN A 64 12.21 -18.31 5.61
C GLN A 64 11.48 -19.08 4.51
N VAL A 65 12.18 -19.52 3.47
CA VAL A 65 11.57 -20.33 2.40
C VAL A 65 11.02 -21.64 2.94
N GLU A 66 11.76 -22.34 3.79
CA GLU A 66 11.30 -23.58 4.43
C GLU A 66 10.04 -23.34 5.27
N GLN A 67 9.99 -22.26 6.05
CA GLN A 67 8.80 -21.87 6.83
C GLN A 67 7.60 -21.52 5.94
N ILE A 68 7.82 -20.90 4.79
CA ILE A 68 6.75 -20.59 3.84
C ILE A 68 6.19 -21.89 3.25
N GLN A 69 7.07 -22.78 2.82
CA GLN A 69 6.66 -24.05 2.21
C GLN A 69 5.97 -24.98 3.20
N SER A 70 6.41 -25.01 4.47
CA SER A 70 5.80 -25.86 5.50
C SER A 70 4.37 -25.48 5.85
N ARG A 71 3.91 -24.27 5.50
CA ARG A 71 2.53 -23.80 5.66
C ARG A 71 1.60 -24.21 4.52
N ILE A 72 2.14 -24.76 3.43
CA ILE A 72 1.35 -25.16 2.26
C ILE A 72 1.15 -26.67 2.28
N THR A 73 -0.07 -27.09 2.56
CA THR A 73 -0.50 -28.49 2.47
C THR A 73 -1.17 -28.74 1.13
N GLY A 74 -0.65 -29.69 0.35
CA GLY A 74 -1.30 -30.12 -0.90
C GLY A 74 -2.48 -31.06 -0.62
N VAL A 75 -3.62 -30.82 -1.26
CA VAL A 75 -4.86 -31.61 -1.10
C VAL A 75 -5.40 -32.01 -2.47
N VAL A 76 -5.72 -33.29 -2.64
CA VAL A 76 -6.30 -33.82 -3.88
C VAL A 76 -7.80 -34.00 -3.69
N GLY A 77 -8.61 -33.38 -4.56
CA GLY A 77 -10.07 -33.40 -4.50
C GLY A 77 -10.65 -32.27 -3.64
N THR A 78 -11.59 -31.52 -4.20
CA THR A 78 -12.28 -30.41 -3.51
C THR A 78 -13.05 -30.90 -2.28
N GLU A 79 -13.60 -32.12 -2.36
CA GLU A 79 -14.31 -32.81 -1.28
C GLU A 79 -13.44 -33.11 -0.04
N ASN A 80 -12.11 -33.01 -0.17
CA ASN A 80 -11.17 -33.24 0.93
C ASN A 80 -10.70 -31.93 1.58
N THR A 81 -11.31 -30.79 1.25
CA THR A 81 -11.05 -29.51 1.90
C THR A 81 -11.47 -29.58 3.37
N SER A 82 -10.62 -29.13 4.29
CA SER A 82 -10.89 -29.18 5.73
C SER A 82 -12.16 -28.38 6.11
N ALA A 83 -12.97 -28.95 7.01
CA ALA A 83 -14.14 -28.29 7.57
C ALA A 83 -13.78 -27.05 8.42
N ASP A 84 -12.58 -27.02 9.00
CA ASP A 84 -12.08 -25.93 9.86
C ASP A 84 -11.43 -24.78 9.06
N THR A 85 -11.73 -24.69 7.77
CA THR A 85 -11.21 -23.62 6.89
C THR A 85 -11.98 -22.31 7.14
N ASP A 86 -11.27 -21.20 7.41
CA ASP A 86 -11.90 -19.89 7.60
C ASP A 86 -12.34 -19.26 6.27
N LEU A 87 -11.47 -19.33 5.25
CA LEU A 87 -11.66 -18.71 3.94
C LEU A 87 -11.28 -19.68 2.81
N VAL A 88 -12.16 -19.86 1.83
CA VAL A 88 -11.86 -20.56 0.58
C VAL A 88 -11.77 -19.54 -0.55
N ILE A 89 -10.75 -19.65 -1.41
CA ILE A 89 -10.57 -18.83 -2.61
C ILE A 89 -10.54 -19.75 -3.82
N GLU A 90 -11.58 -19.68 -4.64
CA GLU A 90 -11.70 -20.42 -5.89
C GLU A 90 -10.95 -19.70 -7.02
N ALA A 91 -10.09 -20.43 -7.72
CA ALA A 91 -9.28 -19.98 -8.86
C ALA A 91 -9.17 -21.06 -9.95
N VAL A 92 -10.30 -21.71 -10.25
CA VAL A 92 -10.47 -22.67 -11.35
C VAL A 92 -10.80 -21.96 -12.67
N PHE A 93 -11.14 -22.73 -13.71
CA PHE A 93 -11.47 -22.18 -15.02
C PHE A 93 -12.64 -21.18 -14.95
N GLU A 94 -12.59 -20.17 -15.83
CA GLU A 94 -13.58 -19.09 -15.91
C GLU A 94 -14.86 -19.58 -16.62
N ASP A 95 -15.58 -20.48 -15.95
CA ASP A 95 -16.82 -21.10 -16.42
C ASP A 95 -17.80 -21.20 -15.25
N PHE A 96 -19.04 -20.76 -15.47
CA PHE A 96 -20.05 -20.64 -14.42
C PHE A 96 -20.44 -21.99 -13.82
N ASP A 97 -20.64 -23.01 -14.67
CA ASP A 97 -21.07 -24.34 -14.24
C ASP A 97 -19.95 -25.05 -13.46
N ILE A 98 -18.70 -24.89 -13.92
CA ILE A 98 -17.53 -25.44 -13.22
C ILE A 98 -17.37 -24.80 -11.84
N LYS A 99 -17.47 -23.47 -11.73
CA LYS A 99 -17.36 -22.78 -10.43
C LYS A 99 -18.52 -23.12 -9.50
N SER A 100 -19.74 -23.17 -10.03
CA SER A 100 -20.93 -23.54 -9.25
C SER A 100 -20.81 -24.94 -8.66
N ALA A 101 -20.36 -25.93 -9.46
CA ALA A 101 -20.13 -27.29 -8.97
C ALA A 101 -19.03 -27.38 -7.89
N VAL A 102 -18.00 -26.53 -7.99
CA VAL A 102 -16.98 -26.40 -6.94
C VAL A 102 -17.60 -25.85 -5.66
N PHE A 103 -18.40 -24.79 -5.75
CA PHE A 103 -19.07 -24.21 -4.58
C PHE A 103 -20.09 -25.15 -3.94
N ASP A 104 -20.83 -25.94 -4.72
CA ASP A 104 -21.72 -26.99 -4.20
C ASP A 104 -20.94 -27.99 -3.34
N THR A 105 -19.81 -28.48 -3.85
CA THR A 105 -18.94 -29.41 -3.12
C THR A 105 -18.41 -28.76 -1.83
N LEU A 106 -17.94 -27.51 -1.91
CA LEU A 106 -17.45 -26.77 -0.74
C LEU A 106 -18.55 -26.53 0.30
N ASN A 107 -19.79 -26.31 -0.14
CA ASN A 107 -20.92 -26.10 0.74
C ASN A 107 -21.24 -27.35 1.59
N GLU A 108 -20.96 -28.55 1.06
CA GLU A 108 -21.13 -29.82 1.78
C GLU A 108 -20.02 -30.11 2.80
N VAL A 109 -18.78 -29.70 2.51
CA VAL A 109 -17.60 -30.11 3.30
C VAL A 109 -17.05 -29.03 4.24
N CYS A 110 -17.20 -27.75 3.89
CA CYS A 110 -16.73 -26.64 4.72
C CYS A 110 -17.72 -26.30 5.83
N GLY A 111 -17.20 -25.92 7.00
CA GLY A 111 -18.01 -25.53 8.15
C GLY A 111 -18.95 -24.36 7.87
N GLU A 112 -19.97 -24.19 8.71
CA GLU A 112 -20.95 -23.10 8.55
C GLU A 112 -20.31 -21.71 8.64
N GLY A 113 -19.20 -21.56 9.36
CA GLY A 113 -18.49 -20.27 9.50
C GLY A 113 -17.55 -19.90 8.35
N THR A 114 -17.37 -20.79 7.37
CA THR A 114 -16.43 -20.62 6.25
C THR A 114 -16.94 -19.59 5.24
N ILE A 115 -16.09 -18.65 4.88
CA ILE A 115 -16.31 -17.70 3.78
C ILE A 115 -15.87 -18.35 2.47
N LEU A 116 -16.71 -18.25 1.44
CA LEU A 116 -16.38 -18.66 0.08
C LEU A 116 -16.07 -17.42 -0.76
N ALA A 117 -14.97 -17.47 -1.51
CA ALA A 117 -14.60 -16.40 -2.41
C ALA A 117 -14.24 -16.91 -3.80
N SER A 118 -14.48 -16.09 -4.83
CA SER A 118 -14.08 -16.38 -6.21
C SER A 118 -13.06 -15.36 -6.71
N ASN A 119 -11.96 -15.82 -7.29
CA ASN A 119 -10.99 -15.01 -8.04
C ASN A 119 -11.46 -14.78 -9.51
N THR A 120 -12.76 -14.84 -9.79
CA THR A 120 -13.31 -14.53 -11.11
C THR A 120 -12.91 -13.11 -11.54
N SER A 121 -12.68 -12.93 -12.84
CA SER A 121 -12.35 -11.63 -13.43
C SER A 121 -13.49 -11.05 -14.27
N SER A 122 -14.48 -11.89 -14.61
CA SER A 122 -15.56 -11.55 -15.53
C SER A 122 -16.94 -11.89 -14.98
N LEU A 123 -17.14 -13.08 -14.41
CA LEU A 123 -18.47 -13.56 -14.00
C LEU A 123 -19.07 -12.71 -12.86
N SER A 124 -20.41 -12.64 -12.83
CA SER A 124 -21.13 -11.95 -11.76
C SER A 124 -20.90 -12.65 -10.41
N VAL A 125 -20.45 -11.86 -9.45
CA VAL A 125 -20.29 -12.30 -8.06
C VAL A 125 -21.64 -12.57 -7.42
N ASN A 126 -22.68 -11.78 -7.75
CA ASN A 126 -24.04 -12.01 -7.25
C ASN A 126 -24.59 -13.36 -7.70
N GLU A 127 -24.42 -13.73 -8.97
CA GLU A 127 -24.89 -15.01 -9.49
C GLU A 127 -24.15 -16.19 -8.84
N LEU A 128 -22.82 -16.09 -8.69
CA LEU A 128 -22.01 -17.10 -8.00
C LEU A 128 -22.36 -17.19 -6.50
N ALA A 129 -22.65 -16.06 -5.84
CA ALA A 129 -23.06 -16.03 -4.45
C ALA A 129 -24.36 -16.80 -4.24
N LEU A 130 -25.36 -16.59 -5.11
CA LEU A 130 -26.62 -17.33 -5.08
C LEU A 130 -26.41 -18.83 -5.34
N ALA A 131 -25.58 -19.17 -6.34
CA ALA A 131 -25.26 -20.55 -6.67
C ALA A 131 -24.52 -21.28 -5.53
N SER A 132 -23.74 -20.56 -4.72
CA SER A 132 -22.97 -21.14 -3.60
C SER A 132 -23.84 -21.70 -2.45
N GLY A 133 -25.12 -21.33 -2.38
CA GLY A 133 -26.02 -21.73 -1.29
C GLY A 133 -25.77 -21.03 0.06
N ARG A 134 -24.81 -20.11 0.14
CA ARG A 134 -24.50 -19.29 1.34
C ARG A 134 -24.11 -17.85 0.97
N PRO A 135 -25.01 -17.10 0.32
CA PRO A 135 -24.69 -15.79 -0.26
C PRO A 135 -24.24 -14.75 0.77
N ASP A 136 -24.68 -14.87 2.03
CA ASP A 136 -24.24 -14.02 3.14
C ASP A 136 -22.75 -14.17 3.50
N ARG A 137 -22.14 -15.28 3.11
CA ARG A 137 -20.73 -15.63 3.32
C ARG A 137 -19.97 -15.83 2.01
N PHE A 138 -20.44 -15.20 0.93
CA PHE A 138 -19.77 -15.19 -0.35
C PHE A 138 -19.16 -13.83 -0.65
N VAL A 139 -18.04 -13.77 -1.37
CA VAL A 139 -17.43 -12.51 -1.84
C VAL A 139 -16.58 -12.74 -3.10
N GLY A 140 -16.57 -11.80 -4.04
CA GLY A 140 -15.57 -11.77 -5.10
C GLY A 140 -14.24 -11.29 -4.54
N LEU A 141 -13.15 -11.96 -4.91
CA LEU A 141 -11.81 -11.63 -4.43
C LEU A 141 -10.81 -11.70 -5.59
N HIS A 142 -10.79 -10.65 -6.40
CA HIS A 142 -10.07 -10.60 -7.66
C HIS A 142 -8.61 -10.14 -7.46
N PHE A 143 -7.69 -11.09 -7.61
CA PHE A 143 -6.25 -10.84 -7.61
C PHE A 143 -5.74 -10.57 -9.02
N PHE A 144 -4.75 -9.67 -9.11
CA PHE A 144 -4.09 -9.35 -10.36
C PHE A 144 -2.82 -10.19 -10.57
N TYR A 145 -2.60 -10.62 -11.81
CA TYR A 145 -1.39 -11.35 -12.17
C TYR A 145 -0.14 -10.46 -12.06
N HIS A 146 0.99 -10.91 -11.49
CA HIS A 146 1.16 -12.12 -10.69
C HIS A 146 0.76 -11.87 -9.21
N PRO A 147 -0.07 -12.71 -8.56
CA PRO A 147 -0.63 -12.40 -7.23
C PRO A 147 0.41 -12.17 -6.14
N ALA A 148 1.54 -12.87 -6.14
CA ALA A 148 2.62 -12.62 -5.16
C ALA A 148 3.37 -11.28 -5.35
N LYS A 149 3.28 -10.63 -6.53
CA LYS A 149 4.02 -9.40 -6.87
C LYS A 149 3.10 -8.18 -7.01
N ASN A 150 1.94 -8.35 -7.62
CA ASN A 150 0.96 -7.28 -7.75
C ASN A 150 0.41 -6.94 -6.35
N ARG A 151 0.24 -5.66 -6.04
CA ARG A 151 -0.20 -5.21 -4.73
C ARG A 151 -1.72 -5.04 -4.64
N LEU A 152 -2.41 -4.96 -5.77
CA LEU A 152 -3.85 -4.72 -5.80
C LEU A 152 -4.64 -6.01 -5.56
N VAL A 153 -5.79 -5.86 -4.91
CA VAL A 153 -6.88 -6.82 -4.88
C VAL A 153 -8.21 -6.05 -4.89
N GLU A 154 -9.15 -6.48 -5.71
CA GLU A 154 -10.52 -5.99 -5.68
C GLU A 154 -11.35 -6.95 -4.82
N VAL A 155 -12.05 -6.40 -3.82
CA VAL A 155 -13.01 -7.11 -2.98
C VAL A 155 -14.39 -6.70 -3.46
N ILE A 156 -15.19 -7.66 -3.89
CA ILE A 156 -16.48 -7.44 -4.55
C ILE A 156 -17.56 -8.11 -3.70
N PRO A 157 -18.19 -7.41 -2.74
CA PRO A 157 -19.32 -7.97 -2.01
C PRO A 157 -20.49 -8.21 -2.96
N GLY A 158 -21.14 -9.37 -2.81
CA GLY A 158 -22.48 -9.57 -3.36
C GLY A 158 -23.52 -8.78 -2.55
N GLU A 159 -24.73 -8.67 -3.09
CA GLU A 159 -25.83 -7.94 -2.45
C GLU A 159 -26.16 -8.44 -1.04
N ASP A 160 -26.03 -9.75 -0.82
CA ASP A 160 -26.33 -10.40 0.47
C ASP A 160 -25.10 -10.55 1.38
N SER A 161 -23.89 -10.25 0.90
CA SER A 161 -22.66 -10.43 1.67
C SER A 161 -22.72 -9.70 3.01
N SER A 162 -22.51 -10.42 4.10
CA SER A 162 -22.57 -9.84 5.44
C SER A 162 -21.39 -8.90 5.70
N GLN A 163 -21.60 -7.91 6.57
CA GLN A 163 -20.52 -7.01 7.02
C GLN A 163 -19.37 -7.76 7.69
N ASP A 164 -19.66 -8.87 8.38
CA ASP A 164 -18.62 -9.73 8.97
C ASP A 164 -17.78 -10.41 7.87
N THR A 165 -18.41 -10.92 6.80
CA THR A 165 -17.71 -11.50 5.64
C THR A 165 -16.81 -10.50 4.95
N ILE A 166 -17.30 -9.28 4.72
CA ILE A 166 -16.52 -8.20 4.11
C ILE A 166 -15.35 -7.84 5.02
N ALA A 167 -15.60 -7.59 6.31
CA ALA A 167 -14.56 -7.22 7.26
C ALA A 167 -13.47 -8.28 7.41
N ARG A 168 -13.84 -9.57 7.51
CA ARG A 168 -12.89 -10.70 7.60
C ARG A 168 -12.06 -10.84 6.32
N THR A 169 -12.68 -10.67 5.16
CA THR A 169 -11.97 -10.74 3.87
C THR A 169 -11.01 -9.57 3.71
N VAL A 170 -11.43 -8.35 4.04
CA VAL A 170 -10.58 -7.16 4.02
C VAL A 170 -9.43 -7.30 5.03
N GLN A 171 -9.69 -7.84 6.23
CA GLN A 171 -8.66 -8.13 7.23
C GLN A 171 -7.63 -9.12 6.68
N TYR A 172 -8.06 -10.18 6.01
CA TYR A 172 -7.17 -11.11 5.33
C TYR A 172 -6.32 -10.40 4.26
N CYS A 173 -6.93 -9.59 3.38
CA CYS A 173 -6.20 -8.85 2.34
C CYS A 173 -5.17 -7.86 2.90
N ARG A 174 -5.53 -7.12 3.96
CA ARG A 174 -4.59 -6.26 4.71
C ARG A 174 -3.47 -7.10 5.33
N GLY A 175 -3.81 -8.25 5.88
CA GLY A 175 -2.88 -9.28 6.33
C GLY A 175 -1.92 -9.77 5.24
N LEU A 176 -2.29 -9.69 3.96
CA LEU A 176 -1.38 -9.96 2.84
C LEU A 176 -0.49 -8.75 2.46
N GLY A 177 -0.68 -7.57 3.04
CA GLY A 177 -0.07 -6.32 2.61
C GLY A 177 -0.57 -5.84 1.25
N LYS A 178 -1.78 -6.27 0.85
CA LYS A 178 -2.45 -5.85 -0.38
C LYS A 178 -3.10 -4.48 -0.19
N VAL A 179 -3.26 -3.79 -1.31
CA VAL A 179 -4.10 -2.60 -1.44
C VAL A 179 -5.46 -3.10 -1.87
N VAL A 180 -6.47 -2.82 -1.05
CA VAL A 180 -7.85 -3.25 -1.28
C VAL A 180 -8.60 -2.12 -1.97
N ILE A 181 -9.32 -2.45 -3.03
CA ILE A 181 -10.44 -1.66 -3.55
C ILE A 181 -11.70 -2.42 -3.22
N LEU A 182 -12.62 -1.80 -2.48
CA LEU A 182 -13.97 -2.34 -2.29
C LEU A 182 -14.85 -1.81 -3.42
N CYS A 183 -15.45 -2.69 -4.22
CA CYS A 183 -16.28 -2.27 -5.34
C CYS A 183 -17.55 -3.10 -5.51
N LYS A 184 -18.55 -2.54 -6.20
CA LYS A 184 -19.79 -3.24 -6.53
C LYS A 184 -19.58 -4.27 -7.65
N ASP A 185 -20.38 -5.33 -7.63
CA ASP A 185 -20.44 -6.32 -8.71
C ASP A 185 -21.01 -5.69 -9.99
N ARG A 186 -20.11 -5.41 -10.93
CA ARG A 186 -20.42 -4.91 -12.28
C ARG A 186 -19.41 -5.49 -13.27
N PRO A 187 -19.77 -5.64 -14.57
CA PRO A 187 -18.87 -6.21 -15.57
C PRO A 187 -17.51 -5.50 -15.61
N GLY A 188 -16.43 -6.27 -15.40
CA GLY A 188 -15.06 -5.76 -15.37
C GLY A 188 -14.62 -5.06 -14.08
N PHE A 189 -15.49 -5.03 -13.06
CA PHE A 189 -15.26 -4.38 -11.76
C PHE A 189 -14.75 -2.94 -11.91
N VAL A 190 -13.50 -2.66 -11.51
CA VAL A 190 -12.89 -1.34 -11.62
C VAL A 190 -11.79 -1.34 -12.68
N VAL A 191 -10.70 -2.10 -12.47
CA VAL A 191 -9.51 -2.00 -13.33
C VAL A 191 -9.76 -2.56 -14.72
N ASN A 192 -10.31 -3.78 -14.82
CA ASN A 192 -10.54 -4.41 -16.12
C ASN A 192 -11.55 -3.62 -16.95
N ARG A 193 -12.52 -2.96 -16.30
CA ARG A 193 -13.57 -2.18 -16.95
C ARG A 193 -13.01 -1.08 -17.87
N PHE A 194 -11.96 -0.35 -17.47
CA PHE A 194 -11.31 0.62 -18.36
C PHE A 194 -10.06 0.08 -19.06
N PHE A 195 -9.32 -0.86 -18.44
CA PHE A 195 -8.06 -1.35 -19.00
C PHE A 195 -8.24 -2.25 -20.22
N VAL A 196 -9.24 -3.13 -20.21
CA VAL A 196 -9.44 -4.06 -21.34
C VAL A 196 -9.89 -3.32 -22.60
N PRO A 197 -10.87 -2.39 -22.55
CA PRO A 197 -11.21 -1.60 -23.73
C PRO A 197 -10.08 -0.68 -24.19
N TRP A 198 -9.19 -0.24 -23.29
CA TRP A 198 -7.98 0.51 -23.66
C TRP A 198 -7.04 -0.30 -24.57
N LEU A 199 -6.86 -1.60 -24.27
CA LEU A 199 -6.09 -2.51 -25.13
C LEU A 199 -6.77 -2.71 -26.48
N ASN A 200 -8.10 -2.93 -26.48
CA ASN A 200 -8.85 -3.10 -27.72
C ASN A 200 -8.84 -1.84 -28.59
N GLU A 201 -8.91 -0.65 -27.98
CA GLU A 201 -8.86 0.62 -28.70
C GLU A 201 -7.52 0.82 -29.42
N ALA A 202 -6.41 0.34 -28.83
CA ALA A 202 -5.12 0.30 -29.50
C ALA A 202 -5.11 -0.63 -30.73
N CYS A 203 -5.75 -1.80 -30.63
CA CYS A 203 -5.93 -2.71 -31.77
C CYS A 203 -6.75 -2.06 -32.89
N LEU A 204 -7.81 -1.32 -32.54
CA LEU A 204 -8.64 -0.59 -33.50
C LEU A 204 -7.84 0.53 -34.20
N LEU A 205 -7.03 1.30 -33.46
CA LEU A 205 -6.12 2.30 -34.04
C LEU A 205 -5.16 1.69 -35.07
N LEU A 206 -4.61 0.50 -34.76
CA LEU A 206 -3.76 -0.24 -35.68
C LEU A 206 -4.54 -0.76 -36.91
N GLN A 207 -5.73 -1.32 -36.70
CA GLN A 207 -6.60 -1.85 -37.76
C GLN A 207 -7.04 -0.74 -38.73
N GLU A 208 -7.31 0.46 -38.21
CA GLU A 208 -7.67 1.65 -38.98
C GLU A 208 -6.46 2.28 -39.70
N GLY A 209 -5.24 1.77 -39.49
CA GLY A 209 -4.03 2.22 -40.16
C GLY A 209 -3.51 3.57 -39.66
N ILE A 210 -3.86 3.99 -38.43
CA ILE A 210 -3.44 5.28 -37.88
C ILE A 210 -1.92 5.34 -37.68
N ALA A 211 -1.32 4.28 -37.13
CA ALA A 211 0.13 4.14 -36.99
C ALA A 211 0.54 2.68 -36.78
N SER A 212 1.86 2.42 -36.75
CA SER A 212 2.43 1.12 -36.38
C SER A 212 2.17 0.78 -34.90
N ALA A 213 2.26 -0.50 -34.54
CA ALA A 213 2.17 -0.93 -33.15
C ALA A 213 3.23 -0.27 -32.25
N ALA A 214 4.49 -0.17 -32.72
CA ALA A 214 5.56 0.55 -32.02
C ALA A 214 5.26 2.04 -31.80
N ALA A 215 4.71 2.73 -32.79
CA ALA A 215 4.34 4.14 -32.65
C ALA A 215 3.17 4.33 -31.68
N ILE A 216 2.14 3.47 -31.74
CA ILE A 216 1.01 3.49 -30.79
C ILE A 216 1.52 3.26 -29.36
N ASP A 217 2.38 2.26 -29.15
CA ASP A 217 3.01 2.00 -27.86
C ASP A 217 3.81 3.22 -27.37
N ALA A 218 4.61 3.85 -28.24
CA ALA A 218 5.40 5.03 -27.89
C ALA A 218 4.53 6.24 -27.50
N VAL A 219 3.45 6.50 -28.23
CA VAL A 219 2.51 7.59 -27.91
C VAL A 219 1.80 7.31 -26.58
N ALA A 220 1.33 6.07 -26.37
CA ALA A 220 0.70 5.66 -25.12
C ALA A 220 1.65 5.82 -23.92
N MET A 221 2.90 5.34 -24.04
CA MET A 221 3.93 5.50 -23.01
C MET A 221 4.15 6.96 -22.64
N LYS A 222 4.20 7.86 -23.64
CA LYS A 222 4.36 9.31 -23.40
C LYS A 222 3.12 9.94 -22.77
N ALA A 223 1.92 9.63 -23.26
CA ALA A 223 0.67 10.23 -22.80
C ALA A 223 0.37 9.86 -21.34
N PHE A 224 0.49 8.58 -21.01
CA PHE A 224 0.20 8.02 -19.67
C PHE A 224 1.41 8.04 -18.72
N ARG A 225 2.62 8.35 -19.23
CA ARG A 225 3.90 8.23 -18.52
C ARG A 225 4.11 6.82 -17.95
N ILE A 226 3.89 5.82 -18.79
CA ILE A 226 4.04 4.40 -18.47
C ILE A 226 5.25 3.80 -19.19
N GLY A 227 5.81 2.74 -18.63
CA GLY A 227 7.01 2.09 -19.17
C GLY A 227 6.75 1.06 -20.28
N MET A 228 5.48 0.74 -20.57
CA MET A 228 5.10 -0.27 -21.54
C MET A 228 3.77 0.12 -22.20
N GLY A 229 3.68 0.05 -23.52
CA GLY A 229 2.47 0.34 -24.28
C GLY A 229 1.49 -0.84 -24.35
N PRO A 230 0.29 -0.63 -24.92
CA PRO A 230 -0.77 -1.65 -24.99
C PRO A 230 -0.36 -2.95 -25.68
N PHE A 231 0.41 -2.91 -26.77
CA PHE A 231 0.82 -4.11 -27.49
C PHE A 231 1.88 -4.90 -26.73
N ALA A 232 2.89 -4.22 -26.18
CA ALA A 232 3.88 -4.86 -25.31
C ALA A 232 3.23 -5.47 -24.05
N LEU A 233 2.22 -4.80 -23.47
CA LEU A 233 1.46 -5.33 -22.34
C LEU A 233 0.67 -6.59 -22.72
N MET A 234 -0.05 -6.58 -23.85
CA MET A 234 -0.74 -7.78 -24.35
C MET A 234 0.23 -8.94 -24.58
N ASN A 235 1.43 -8.68 -25.08
CA ASN A 235 2.44 -9.74 -25.25
C ASN A 235 2.92 -10.32 -23.91
N LEU A 236 2.92 -9.52 -22.85
CA LEU A 236 3.30 -9.95 -21.50
C LEU A 236 2.17 -10.75 -20.81
N THR A 237 0.91 -10.32 -20.98
CA THR A 237 -0.24 -10.90 -20.27
C THR A 237 -0.94 -12.01 -21.05
N GLY A 238 -0.89 -11.96 -22.38
CA GLY A 238 -1.54 -12.89 -23.29
C GLY A 238 -2.68 -12.24 -24.09
N PRO A 239 -2.57 -12.12 -25.43
CA PRO A 239 -3.64 -11.59 -26.27
C PRO A 239 -4.99 -12.34 -26.19
N PRO A 240 -5.05 -13.67 -26.02
CA PRO A 240 -6.33 -14.38 -25.87
C PRO A 240 -7.15 -13.90 -24.67
N ILE A 241 -6.49 -13.49 -23.59
CA ILE A 241 -7.16 -12.97 -22.39
C ILE A 241 -7.79 -11.60 -22.69
N ALA A 242 -7.08 -10.73 -23.40
CA ALA A 242 -7.60 -9.44 -23.81
C ALA A 242 -8.82 -9.59 -24.73
N LEU A 243 -8.74 -10.49 -25.72
CA LEU A 243 -9.85 -10.77 -26.64
C LEU A 243 -11.09 -11.30 -25.91
N HIS A 244 -10.91 -12.32 -25.06
CA HIS A 244 -12.03 -12.89 -24.31
C HIS A 244 -12.69 -11.85 -23.40
N SER A 245 -11.88 -11.07 -22.67
CA SER A 245 -12.38 -10.07 -21.73
C SER A 245 -13.09 -8.92 -22.44
N THR A 246 -12.61 -8.50 -23.62
CA THR A 246 -13.24 -7.38 -24.36
C THR A 246 -14.56 -7.80 -25.00
N ASP A 247 -14.64 -9.00 -25.56
CA ASP A 247 -15.90 -9.55 -26.09
C ASP A 247 -16.93 -9.72 -24.96
N TYR A 248 -16.49 -10.18 -23.77
CA TYR A 248 -17.34 -10.25 -22.59
C TYR A 248 -17.89 -8.88 -22.19
N LEU A 249 -17.04 -7.86 -22.06
CA LEU A 249 -17.47 -6.50 -21.73
C LEU A 249 -18.41 -5.91 -22.78
N ALA A 250 -18.18 -6.20 -24.07
CA ALA A 250 -19.03 -5.73 -25.15
C ALA A 250 -20.47 -6.26 -25.02
N GLU A 251 -20.61 -7.54 -24.69
CA GLU A 251 -21.90 -8.18 -24.47
C GLU A 251 -22.58 -7.63 -23.21
N GLN A 252 -21.88 -7.67 -22.07
CA GLN A 252 -22.47 -7.34 -20.77
C GLN A 252 -22.80 -5.85 -20.60
N LEU A 253 -22.04 -4.96 -21.25
CA LEU A 253 -22.28 -3.52 -21.21
C LEU A 253 -23.03 -3.03 -22.46
N GLU A 254 -23.50 -3.94 -23.32
CA GLU A 254 -24.19 -3.62 -24.58
C GLU A 254 -23.46 -2.54 -25.41
N THR A 255 -22.13 -2.63 -25.46
CA THR A 255 -21.26 -1.62 -26.07
C THR A 255 -20.53 -2.21 -27.27
N PRO A 256 -21.06 -2.09 -28.51
CA PRO A 256 -20.49 -2.71 -29.70
C PRO A 256 -19.04 -2.31 -29.99
N ARG A 257 -18.62 -1.13 -29.53
CA ARG A 257 -17.24 -0.66 -29.70
C ARG A 257 -16.22 -1.52 -28.94
N TYR A 258 -16.64 -2.23 -27.90
CA TYR A 258 -15.76 -3.11 -27.13
C TYR A 258 -15.61 -4.50 -27.76
N VAL A 259 -16.35 -4.82 -28.82
CA VAL A 259 -16.15 -6.07 -29.56
C VAL A 259 -14.69 -6.14 -30.01
N GLY A 260 -14.05 -7.29 -29.80
CA GLY A 260 -12.64 -7.48 -30.07
C GLY A 260 -12.31 -7.16 -31.53
N ALA A 261 -11.28 -6.32 -31.72
CA ALA A 261 -10.79 -5.92 -33.03
C ALA A 261 -10.43 -7.15 -33.88
N GLU A 262 -10.64 -7.06 -35.20
CA GLU A 262 -10.45 -8.18 -36.10
C GLU A 262 -8.98 -8.63 -36.14
N ASN A 263 -8.05 -7.66 -36.15
CA ASN A 263 -6.62 -7.97 -36.10
C ASN A 263 -6.19 -8.67 -34.80
N LEU A 264 -6.85 -8.39 -33.66
CA LEU A 264 -6.61 -9.08 -32.40
C LEU A 264 -7.14 -10.52 -32.48
N ARG A 265 -8.32 -10.71 -33.09
CA ARG A 265 -8.92 -12.03 -33.30
C ARG A 265 -8.07 -12.90 -34.21
N GLU A 266 -7.66 -12.38 -35.36
CA GLU A 266 -6.78 -13.06 -36.32
C GLU A 266 -5.44 -13.48 -35.67
N MET A 267 -4.83 -12.59 -34.88
CA MET A 267 -3.57 -12.89 -34.18
C MET A 267 -3.75 -13.99 -33.12
N VAL A 268 -4.85 -13.98 -32.37
CA VAL A 268 -5.16 -15.02 -31.37
C VAL A 268 -5.41 -16.37 -32.04
N GLU A 269 -6.15 -16.39 -33.16
CA GLU A 269 -6.39 -17.61 -33.94
C GLU A 269 -5.09 -18.19 -34.53
N ALA A 270 -4.16 -17.32 -34.94
CA ALA A 270 -2.83 -17.73 -35.39
C ALA A 270 -1.92 -18.26 -34.25
N GLY A 271 -2.29 -18.03 -32.99
CA GLY A 271 -1.45 -18.37 -31.83
C GLY A 271 -0.17 -17.53 -31.76
N GLU A 272 -0.20 -16.33 -32.35
CA GLU A 272 0.95 -15.43 -32.45
C GLU A 272 0.93 -14.35 -31.35
N GLN A 273 2.00 -13.56 -31.31
CA GLN A 273 2.16 -12.38 -30.46
C GLN A 273 2.27 -11.15 -31.37
N TRP A 274 1.97 -9.96 -30.83
CA TRP A 274 2.06 -8.73 -31.62
C TRP A 274 3.50 -8.48 -32.08
N ASN A 275 3.68 -8.29 -33.38
CA ASN A 275 4.95 -7.79 -33.93
C ASN A 275 5.00 -6.27 -33.81
N ILE A 276 5.63 -5.78 -32.72
CA ILE A 276 5.64 -4.35 -32.39
C ILE A 276 6.56 -3.56 -33.34
N GLY A 277 7.70 -4.15 -33.73
CA GLY A 277 8.74 -3.47 -34.51
C GLY A 277 9.55 -2.45 -33.70
N GLU A 278 10.47 -1.74 -34.37
CA GLU A 278 11.32 -0.68 -33.78
C GLU A 278 10.93 0.73 -34.23
N ASP A 279 10.05 0.86 -35.24
CA ASP A 279 9.66 2.15 -35.80
C ASP A 279 8.58 2.84 -34.96
N ILE A 280 9.05 3.74 -34.11
CA ILE A 280 8.24 4.54 -33.19
C ILE A 280 7.74 5.86 -33.79
N GLU A 281 8.10 6.17 -35.03
CA GLU A 281 7.75 7.46 -35.65
C GLU A 281 6.33 7.43 -36.23
N CYS A 282 5.59 8.52 -36.05
CA CYS A 282 4.33 8.78 -36.73
C CYS A 282 4.14 10.29 -36.93
N SER A 283 3.15 10.69 -37.73
CA SER A 283 2.82 12.11 -37.89
C SER A 283 2.25 12.68 -36.57
N GLU A 284 2.39 13.98 -36.35
CA GLU A 284 1.79 14.63 -35.16
C GLU A 284 0.26 14.48 -35.14
N GLU A 285 -0.37 14.47 -36.32
CA GLU A 285 -1.80 14.22 -36.46
C GLU A 285 -2.19 12.80 -35.98
N ALA A 286 -1.43 11.77 -36.40
CA ALA A 286 -1.63 10.41 -35.91
C ALA A 286 -1.39 10.32 -34.40
N ALA A 287 -0.35 10.97 -33.89
CA ALA A 287 -0.05 11.01 -32.45
C ALA A 287 -1.17 11.68 -31.64
N GLU A 288 -1.81 12.74 -32.16
CA GLU A 288 -2.96 13.38 -31.53
C GLU A 288 -4.19 12.47 -31.52
N ILE A 289 -4.49 11.79 -32.63
CA ILE A 289 -5.61 10.83 -32.71
C ILE A 289 -5.43 9.71 -31.69
N ILE A 290 -4.23 9.11 -31.65
CA ILE A 290 -3.91 8.02 -30.70
C ILE A 290 -4.06 8.51 -29.26
N ARG A 291 -3.49 9.68 -28.94
CA ARG A 291 -3.55 10.27 -27.59
C ARG A 291 -4.99 10.55 -27.18
N THR A 292 -5.76 11.22 -28.05
CA THR A 292 -7.15 11.62 -27.79
C THR A 292 -8.04 10.41 -27.56
N ARG A 293 -7.95 9.38 -28.41
CA ARG A 293 -8.77 8.17 -28.27
C ARG A 293 -8.42 7.34 -27.05
N LEU A 294 -7.12 7.10 -26.80
CA LEU A 294 -6.71 6.29 -25.66
C LEU A 294 -7.02 6.99 -24.32
N LEU A 295 -6.77 8.30 -24.22
CA LEU A 295 -7.13 9.06 -23.01
C LEU A 295 -8.64 9.21 -22.86
N GLY A 296 -9.33 9.53 -23.95
CA GLY A 296 -10.78 9.67 -23.99
C GLY A 296 -11.50 8.41 -23.55
N GLN A 297 -11.04 7.25 -24.01
CA GLN A 297 -11.55 5.95 -23.56
C GLN A 297 -11.42 5.79 -22.04
N VAL A 298 -10.24 6.06 -21.50
CA VAL A 298 -9.98 5.91 -20.07
C VAL A 298 -10.82 6.88 -19.26
N PHE A 299 -10.92 8.15 -19.68
CA PHE A 299 -11.71 9.16 -18.99
C PHE A 299 -13.21 8.87 -19.03
N ALA A 300 -13.73 8.52 -20.20
CA ALA A 300 -15.13 8.17 -20.36
C ALA A 300 -15.51 6.99 -19.46
N VAL A 301 -14.73 5.90 -19.48
CA VAL A 301 -15.04 4.71 -18.69
C VAL A 301 -14.78 4.92 -17.19
N ALA A 302 -13.70 5.62 -16.81
CA ALA A 302 -13.47 5.99 -15.41
C ALA A 302 -14.63 6.82 -14.85
N GLY A 303 -15.19 7.72 -15.67
CA GLY A 303 -16.38 8.49 -15.28
C GLY A 303 -17.61 7.62 -15.07
N GLN A 304 -17.86 6.64 -15.95
CA GLN A 304 -18.97 5.68 -15.77
C GLN A 304 -18.83 4.90 -14.46
N ILE A 305 -17.60 4.47 -14.11
CA ILE A 305 -17.35 3.71 -12.88
C ILE A 305 -17.78 4.51 -11.63
N VAL A 306 -17.46 5.80 -11.60
CA VAL A 306 -17.82 6.67 -10.47
C VAL A 306 -19.31 7.01 -10.47
N ASP A 307 -19.90 7.32 -11.62
CA ASP A 307 -21.33 7.65 -11.73
C ASP A 307 -22.25 6.46 -11.42
N GLU A 308 -21.82 5.23 -11.74
CA GLU A 308 -22.49 4.00 -11.33
C GLU A 308 -22.21 3.63 -9.86
N GLU A 309 -21.44 4.44 -9.16
CA GLU A 309 -21.03 4.24 -7.77
C GLU A 309 -20.39 2.86 -7.54
N ILE A 310 -19.60 2.38 -8.51
CA ILE A 310 -18.90 1.10 -8.39
C ILE A 310 -17.83 1.20 -7.32
N CYS A 311 -17.07 2.28 -7.32
CA CYS A 311 -16.13 2.67 -6.28
C CYS A 311 -15.86 4.19 -6.34
N SER A 312 -15.03 4.69 -5.41
CA SER A 312 -14.62 6.09 -5.36
C SER A 312 -13.69 6.46 -6.54
N LEU A 313 -13.57 7.75 -6.85
CA LEU A 313 -12.62 8.23 -7.86
C LEU A 313 -11.17 7.92 -7.44
N GLU A 314 -10.89 7.97 -6.14
CA GLU A 314 -9.59 7.58 -5.57
C GLU A 314 -9.28 6.12 -5.80
N ASP A 315 -10.27 5.24 -5.67
CA ASP A 315 -10.13 3.81 -5.94
C ASP A 315 -9.87 3.54 -7.43
N VAL A 316 -10.55 4.26 -8.33
CA VAL A 316 -10.26 4.19 -9.78
C VAL A 316 -8.79 4.56 -10.04
N ASP A 317 -8.34 5.69 -9.50
CA ASP A 317 -6.96 6.14 -9.64
C ASP A 317 -5.96 5.16 -9.00
N ARG A 318 -6.31 4.60 -7.85
CA ARG A 318 -5.52 3.58 -7.14
C ARG A 318 -5.43 2.29 -7.94
N GLY A 319 -6.51 1.89 -8.62
CA GLY A 319 -6.55 0.74 -9.53
C GLY A 319 -5.51 0.85 -10.64
N ALA A 320 -5.46 2.01 -11.30
CA ALA A 320 -4.45 2.30 -12.32
C ALA A 320 -3.02 2.37 -11.74
N LYS A 321 -2.82 3.11 -10.64
CA LYS A 321 -1.48 3.32 -10.04
C LYS A 321 -0.88 2.04 -9.46
N VAL A 322 -1.69 1.23 -8.77
CA VAL A 322 -1.22 0.04 -8.05
C VAL A 322 -1.33 -1.22 -8.91
N GLY A 323 -2.47 -1.41 -9.58
CA GLY A 323 -2.75 -2.59 -10.40
C GLY A 323 -1.97 -2.57 -11.70
N LEU A 324 -2.00 -1.45 -12.42
CA LEU A 324 -1.39 -1.28 -13.75
C LEU A 324 -0.03 -0.57 -13.73
N ARG A 325 0.40 -0.08 -12.55
CA ARG A 325 1.65 0.68 -12.37
C ARG A 325 1.71 1.96 -13.20
N TRP A 326 0.57 2.62 -13.39
CA TRP A 326 0.55 3.93 -14.02
C TRP A 326 1.16 4.98 -13.10
N ALA A 327 1.82 5.98 -13.68
CA ALA A 327 2.41 7.07 -12.90
C ALA A 327 1.35 7.96 -12.23
N ARG A 328 0.16 8.02 -12.82
CA ARG A 328 -1.02 8.75 -12.36
C ARG A 328 -2.27 7.97 -12.72
N GLY A 329 -3.32 8.12 -11.91
CA GLY A 329 -4.63 7.57 -12.24
C GLY A 329 -5.39 8.44 -13.25
N PRO A 330 -6.54 7.96 -13.76
CA PRO A 330 -7.37 8.71 -14.71
C PRO A 330 -7.68 10.15 -14.30
N PHE A 331 -8.09 10.40 -13.05
CA PHE A 331 -8.49 11.72 -12.59
C PHE A 331 -7.28 12.62 -12.28
N GLU A 332 -6.18 12.07 -11.76
CA GLU A 332 -4.91 12.79 -11.65
C GLU A 332 -4.32 13.17 -13.02
N LEU A 333 -4.55 12.36 -14.06
CA LEU A 333 -4.20 12.67 -15.44
C LEU A 333 -5.09 13.78 -16.00
N ALA A 334 -6.40 13.76 -15.71
CA ALA A 334 -7.34 14.80 -16.11
C ALA A 334 -6.93 16.17 -15.54
N ASN A 335 -6.69 16.27 -14.22
CA ASN A 335 -6.19 17.51 -13.59
C ASN A 335 -4.88 18.02 -14.24
N ARG A 336 -3.97 17.10 -14.59
CA ARG A 336 -2.69 17.46 -15.22
C ARG A 336 -2.87 18.07 -16.60
N LEU A 337 -3.82 17.55 -17.38
CA LEU A 337 -4.10 18.00 -18.75
C LEU A 337 -4.97 19.26 -18.79
N GLY A 338 -5.64 19.56 -17.67
CA GLY A 338 -6.73 20.52 -17.61
C GLY A 338 -8.08 19.83 -17.88
N ILE A 339 -9.06 20.16 -17.05
CA ILE A 339 -10.39 19.53 -17.07
C ILE A 339 -11.09 19.70 -18.40
N ASP A 340 -10.99 20.87 -19.04
CA ASP A 340 -11.57 21.11 -20.37
C ASP A 340 -11.07 20.13 -21.43
N SER A 341 -9.74 19.88 -21.45
CA SER A 341 -9.13 18.95 -22.39
C SER A 341 -9.56 17.51 -22.10
N ALA A 342 -9.58 17.12 -20.83
CA ALA A 342 -9.97 15.77 -20.42
C ALA A 342 -11.45 15.50 -20.72
N LYS A 343 -12.32 16.48 -20.44
CA LYS A 343 -13.74 16.46 -20.77
C LYS A 343 -13.97 16.33 -22.27
N PHE A 344 -13.29 17.14 -23.09
CA PHE A 344 -13.37 17.02 -24.54
C PHE A 344 -13.02 15.62 -25.03
N MET A 345 -11.90 15.04 -24.54
CA MET A 345 -11.48 13.68 -24.91
C MET A 345 -12.52 12.63 -24.48
N ALA A 346 -13.10 12.77 -23.28
CA ALA A 346 -14.14 11.87 -22.80
C ALA A 346 -15.40 11.96 -23.66
N GLU A 347 -15.86 13.18 -23.99
CA GLU A 347 -17.04 13.44 -24.83
C GLU A 347 -16.85 12.87 -26.25
N ASP A 348 -15.70 13.12 -26.87
CA ASP A 348 -15.33 12.59 -28.19
C ASP A 348 -15.36 11.06 -28.21
N TYR A 349 -14.84 10.41 -27.17
CA TYR A 349 -14.89 8.96 -27.06
C TYR A 349 -16.31 8.42 -26.82
N CYS A 350 -17.13 9.12 -26.01
CA CYS A 350 -18.53 8.74 -25.78
C CYS A 350 -19.33 8.75 -27.09
N GLU A 351 -19.10 9.73 -27.96
CA GLU A 351 -19.69 9.79 -29.29
C GLU A 351 -19.23 8.61 -30.16
N LEU A 352 -17.92 8.33 -30.17
CA LEU A 352 -17.35 7.20 -30.91
C LEU A 352 -17.89 5.84 -30.45
N ALA A 353 -18.05 5.65 -29.14
CA ALA A 353 -18.51 4.41 -28.52
C ALA A 353 -20.04 4.32 -28.39
N ASN A 354 -20.76 5.39 -28.73
CA ASN A 354 -22.22 5.51 -28.70
C ASN A 354 -22.84 5.24 -27.32
N PHE A 355 -22.31 5.88 -26.27
CA PHE A 355 -22.89 5.86 -24.92
C PHE A 355 -22.93 7.28 -24.31
N PRO A 356 -23.77 7.55 -23.28
CA PRO A 356 -23.90 8.88 -22.73
C PRO A 356 -22.64 9.34 -21.99
N VAL A 357 -22.33 10.64 -22.09
CA VAL A 357 -21.24 11.28 -21.34
C VAL A 357 -21.53 11.20 -19.84
N PRO A 358 -20.61 10.67 -19.02
CA PRO A 358 -20.77 10.63 -17.57
C PRO A 358 -20.97 12.04 -16.97
N GLU A 359 -21.89 12.15 -16.01
CA GLU A 359 -22.22 13.36 -15.24
C GLU A 359 -20.99 13.94 -14.54
N ILE A 360 -20.05 13.10 -14.09
CA ILE A 360 -18.82 13.58 -13.44
C ILE A 360 -18.02 14.56 -14.31
N TRP A 361 -18.13 14.47 -15.63
CA TRP A 361 -17.46 15.34 -16.60
C TRP A 361 -18.18 16.68 -16.82
N LYS A 362 -19.38 16.87 -16.26
CA LYS A 362 -20.08 18.17 -16.23
C LYS A 362 -19.53 19.07 -15.14
N ARG A 363 -18.23 19.37 -15.24
CA ARG A 363 -17.48 20.20 -14.28
C ARG A 363 -16.52 21.13 -14.99
N ASP A 364 -16.17 22.20 -14.28
CA ASP A 364 -15.18 23.19 -14.70
C ASP A 364 -13.97 23.25 -13.74
N GLU A 365 -14.07 22.59 -12.58
CA GLU A 365 -13.04 22.57 -11.53
C GLU A 365 -12.27 21.25 -11.51
N ASP A 366 -11.02 21.31 -11.04
CA ASP A 366 -10.17 20.14 -10.84
C ASP A 366 -10.81 19.12 -9.88
N PHE A 367 -10.48 17.84 -10.06
CA PHE A 367 -10.81 16.79 -9.11
C PHE A 367 -10.06 17.00 -7.80
N SER A 368 -10.80 17.06 -6.70
CA SER A 368 -10.26 16.97 -5.33
C SER A 368 -10.21 15.51 -4.90
N PHE A 369 -9.19 15.14 -4.11
CA PHE A 369 -9.00 13.77 -3.63
C PHE A 369 -9.09 13.70 -2.10
N THR A 370 -9.76 12.68 -1.59
CA THR A 370 -9.83 12.33 -0.17
C THR A 370 -8.90 11.17 0.15
N TYR A 371 -7.88 11.42 0.96
CA TYR A 371 -6.88 10.44 1.37
C TYR A 371 -6.98 10.06 2.86
N VAL A 372 -7.95 10.63 3.59
CA VAL A 372 -8.19 10.30 4.99
C VAL A 372 -9.66 9.96 5.18
N ASP A 373 -9.91 8.70 5.50
CA ASP A 373 -11.24 8.18 5.78
C ASP A 373 -11.53 8.27 7.29
N LEU A 374 -12.78 8.58 7.65
CA LEU A 374 -13.26 8.57 9.04
C LEU A 374 -14.50 7.69 9.14
N GLU A 375 -14.40 6.58 9.88
CA GLU A 375 -15.51 5.69 10.18
C GLU A 375 -15.77 5.69 11.70
N ILE A 376 -17.02 5.81 12.12
CA ILE A 376 -17.39 5.76 13.55
C ILE A 376 -18.34 4.59 13.77
N SER A 377 -17.93 3.63 14.60
CA SER A 377 -18.72 2.45 14.94
C SER A 377 -18.51 2.05 16.39
N ASN A 378 -19.60 1.78 17.12
CA ASN A 378 -19.58 1.34 18.52
C ASN A 378 -18.78 2.23 19.49
N GLY A 379 -18.66 3.53 19.19
CA GLY A 379 -17.89 4.50 19.98
C GLY A 379 -16.39 4.51 19.68
N ILE A 380 -15.96 3.85 18.62
CA ILE A 380 -14.59 3.88 18.10
C ILE A 380 -14.61 4.65 16.78
N ALA A 381 -13.80 5.70 16.68
CA ALA A 381 -13.55 6.44 15.45
C ALA A 381 -12.26 5.92 14.81
N THR A 382 -12.36 5.23 13.68
CA THR A 382 -11.21 4.77 12.90
C THR A 382 -10.90 5.81 11.83
N VAL A 383 -9.72 6.42 11.91
CA VAL A 383 -9.17 7.38 10.95
C VAL A 383 -8.10 6.66 10.13
N THR A 384 -8.40 6.40 8.85
CA THR A 384 -7.49 5.66 7.97
C THR A 384 -6.83 6.60 6.96
N ILE A 385 -5.50 6.64 6.96
CA ILE A 385 -4.74 7.30 5.88
C ILE A 385 -4.69 6.33 4.70
N ASN A 386 -5.39 6.67 3.62
CA ASN A 386 -5.66 5.81 2.47
C ASN A 386 -4.96 6.32 1.20
N ARG A 387 -3.61 6.38 1.25
CA ARG A 387 -2.75 6.71 0.11
C ARG A 387 -1.66 5.63 -0.08
N PRO A 388 -2.02 4.34 -0.15
CA PRO A 388 -1.09 3.22 -0.06
C PRO A 388 -0.09 3.13 -1.22
N GLU A 389 -0.41 3.71 -2.37
CA GLU A 389 0.46 3.84 -3.53
C GLU A 389 1.70 4.68 -3.22
N ALA A 390 1.56 5.70 -2.37
CA ALA A 390 2.64 6.53 -1.85
C ALA A 390 3.09 6.08 -0.45
N MET A 391 2.73 4.87 -0.02
CA MET A 391 2.98 4.35 1.33
C MET A 391 2.49 5.31 2.44
N ASN A 392 1.34 5.95 2.20
CA ASN A 392 0.68 6.88 3.11
C ASN A 392 1.56 8.08 3.49
N ALA A 393 2.46 8.51 2.61
CA ALA A 393 3.33 9.66 2.86
C ALA A 393 2.53 10.94 3.13
N LEU A 394 2.94 11.68 4.18
CA LEU A 394 2.31 12.91 4.63
C LEU A 394 2.69 14.07 3.71
N ASN A 395 1.69 14.58 2.97
CA ASN A 395 1.77 15.85 2.25
C ASN A 395 0.76 16.84 2.85
N GLU A 396 0.71 18.06 2.33
CA GLU A 396 -0.18 19.12 2.83
C GLU A 396 -1.65 18.68 2.87
N THR A 397 -2.14 18.03 1.81
CA THR A 397 -3.52 17.52 1.73
C THR A 397 -3.82 16.50 2.81
N VAL A 398 -2.95 15.50 2.99
CA VAL A 398 -3.12 14.45 3.99
C VAL A 398 -3.09 15.03 5.41
N VAL A 399 -2.15 15.95 5.68
CA VAL A 399 -2.05 16.61 7.00
C VAL A 399 -3.31 17.43 7.29
N SER A 400 -3.82 18.20 6.33
CA SER A 400 -5.06 18.96 6.47
C SER A 400 -6.26 18.05 6.75
N GLN A 401 -6.47 17.03 5.91
CA GLN A 401 -7.59 16.11 6.05
C GLN A 401 -7.51 15.30 7.35
N LEU A 402 -6.31 14.92 7.79
CA LEU A 402 -6.10 14.27 9.09
C LEU A 402 -6.50 15.20 10.25
N GLY A 403 -6.11 16.47 10.18
CA GLY A 403 -6.54 17.48 11.15
C GLY A 403 -8.06 17.61 11.25
N GLU A 404 -8.74 17.69 10.10
CA GLU A 404 -10.20 17.77 10.03
C GLU A 404 -10.90 16.51 10.56
N ALA A 405 -10.39 15.31 10.21
CA ALA A 405 -10.95 14.05 10.69
C ALA A 405 -10.81 13.93 12.21
N LEU A 406 -9.66 14.34 12.77
CA LEU A 406 -9.43 14.34 14.21
C LEU A 406 -10.27 15.39 14.95
N ASP A 407 -10.52 16.55 14.34
CA ASP A 407 -11.46 17.53 14.93
C ASP A 407 -12.87 16.96 15.03
N LYS A 408 -13.35 16.32 13.94
CA LYS A 408 -14.66 15.65 13.94
C LYS A 408 -14.74 14.57 15.00
N ALA A 409 -13.74 13.69 15.08
CA ALA A 409 -13.70 12.60 16.06
C ALA A 409 -13.61 13.10 17.51
N ASN A 410 -12.84 14.16 17.77
CA ASN A 410 -12.73 14.75 19.11
C ASN A 410 -14.01 15.49 19.54
N ALA A 411 -14.73 16.10 18.59
CA ALA A 411 -15.98 16.82 18.85
C ALA A 411 -17.19 15.90 19.04
N ASP A 412 -17.11 14.64 18.63
CA ASP A 412 -18.19 13.66 18.80
C ASP A 412 -18.18 13.05 20.21
N ASP A 413 -19.23 13.31 20.99
CA ASP A 413 -19.38 12.79 22.36
C ASP A 413 -19.64 11.27 22.40
N SER A 414 -20.09 10.66 21.31
CA SER A 414 -20.29 9.21 21.21
C SER A 414 -18.98 8.44 21.07
N VAL A 415 -17.92 9.11 20.59
CA VAL A 415 -16.59 8.55 20.42
C VAL A 415 -15.89 8.49 21.78
N ARG A 416 -15.32 7.34 22.12
CA ARG A 416 -14.48 7.10 23.31
C ARG A 416 -13.02 6.88 22.93
N THR A 417 -12.80 6.29 21.75
CA THR A 417 -11.48 5.88 21.25
C THR A 417 -11.31 6.32 19.81
N ILE A 418 -10.13 6.86 19.48
CA ILE A 418 -9.70 7.20 18.13
C ILE A 418 -8.60 6.21 17.73
N VAL A 419 -8.78 5.51 16.61
CA VAL A 419 -7.82 4.56 16.07
C VAL A 419 -7.25 5.15 14.77
N LEU A 420 -5.95 5.37 14.70
CA LEU A 420 -5.26 5.69 13.47
C LEU A 420 -4.83 4.42 12.76
N ASP A 421 -5.15 4.29 11.49
CA ASP A 421 -4.73 3.20 10.61
C ASP A 421 -4.11 3.73 9.31
N GLY A 422 -3.32 2.91 8.64
CA GLY A 422 -2.75 3.20 7.33
C GLY A 422 -3.07 2.08 6.35
N ALA A 423 -3.65 2.43 5.19
CA ALA A 423 -4.00 1.44 4.20
C ALA A 423 -2.75 0.76 3.59
N GLY A 424 -2.85 -0.54 3.31
CA GLY A 424 -1.81 -1.32 2.64
C GLY A 424 -0.65 -1.73 3.55
N LYS A 425 0.59 -1.63 3.04
CA LYS A 425 1.79 -2.22 3.67
C LYS A 425 2.50 -1.32 4.69
N ALA A 426 2.10 -0.06 4.78
CA ALA A 426 2.73 0.95 5.63
C ALA A 426 1.64 1.61 6.45
N PHE A 427 1.91 1.87 7.73
CA PHE A 427 1.12 2.80 8.50
C PHE A 427 1.28 4.20 7.85
N VAL A 428 2.50 4.75 7.93
CA VAL A 428 2.91 6.00 7.26
C VAL A 428 4.42 5.94 7.03
N ALA A 429 4.88 6.08 5.78
CA ALA A 429 6.30 6.00 5.44
C ALA A 429 7.11 7.27 5.74
N GLY A 430 6.48 8.32 6.26
CA GLY A 430 7.10 9.60 6.58
C GLY A 430 6.46 10.76 5.83
N ALA A 431 7.09 11.92 5.88
CA ALA A 431 6.68 13.07 5.09
C ALA A 431 7.10 12.92 3.61
N ASP A 432 6.36 13.54 2.70
CA ASP A 432 6.63 13.46 1.26
C ASP A 432 7.94 14.20 0.92
N VAL A 433 9.01 13.44 0.69
CA VAL A 433 10.36 13.99 0.46
C VAL A 433 10.41 14.93 -0.75
N LYS A 434 9.58 14.67 -1.77
CA LYS A 434 9.52 15.51 -2.96
C LYS A 434 9.05 16.92 -2.64
N PHE A 435 8.10 17.07 -1.70
CA PHE A 435 7.65 18.37 -1.23
C PHE A 435 8.84 19.21 -0.72
N PHE A 436 9.66 18.67 0.18
CA PHE A 436 10.80 19.41 0.74
C PHE A 436 11.84 19.78 -0.33
N VAL A 437 12.18 18.86 -1.23
CA VAL A 437 13.11 19.15 -2.34
C VAL A 437 12.60 20.29 -3.22
N ASP A 438 11.31 20.26 -3.56
CA ASP A 438 10.70 21.30 -4.39
C ASP A 438 10.68 22.65 -3.67
N LYS A 439 10.35 22.69 -2.37
CA LYS A 439 10.34 23.93 -1.57
C LYS A 439 11.72 24.52 -1.31
N ILE A 440 12.74 23.67 -1.05
CA ILE A 440 14.14 24.14 -0.93
C ILE A 440 14.60 24.76 -2.25
N ARG A 441 14.34 24.10 -3.39
CA ARG A 441 14.72 24.62 -4.72
C ARG A 441 13.98 25.90 -5.11
N ALA A 442 12.77 26.08 -4.58
CA ALA A 442 11.97 27.28 -4.77
C ALA A 442 12.30 28.40 -3.77
N ASP A 443 13.25 28.20 -2.84
CA ASP A 443 13.58 29.12 -1.75
C ASP A 443 12.35 29.49 -0.90
N SER A 444 11.46 28.51 -0.69
CA SER A 444 10.19 28.68 0.03
C SER A 444 10.21 28.00 1.40
N PHE A 445 11.11 28.45 2.27
CA PHE A 445 11.17 27.95 3.65
C PHE A 445 9.85 28.16 4.45
N PRO A 446 9.09 29.26 4.30
CA PRO A 446 7.83 29.43 5.02
C PRO A 446 6.87 28.24 4.84
N ASP A 447 6.81 27.65 3.65
CA ASP A 447 5.96 26.47 3.38
C ASP A 447 6.43 25.23 4.15
N ILE A 448 7.75 25.05 4.31
CA ILE A 448 8.32 23.94 5.11
C ILE A 448 7.99 24.12 6.59
N TYR A 449 8.12 25.35 7.10
CA TYR A 449 7.75 25.68 8.47
C TYR A 449 6.26 25.45 8.70
N GLU A 450 5.40 25.97 7.81
CA GLU A 450 3.95 25.84 7.90
C GLU A 450 3.52 24.36 7.86
N PHE A 451 4.05 23.57 6.92
CA PHE A 451 3.80 22.13 6.87
C PHE A 451 4.15 21.44 8.20
N THR A 452 5.33 21.75 8.76
CA THR A 452 5.80 21.11 10.00
C THR A 452 4.99 21.56 11.23
N ALA A 453 4.66 22.84 11.31
CA ALA A 453 3.82 23.41 12.36
C ALA A 453 2.38 22.84 12.31
N ASN A 454 1.82 22.68 11.11
CA ASN A 454 0.53 22.02 10.92
C ASN A 454 0.60 20.53 11.33
N GLY A 455 1.71 19.85 11.03
CA GLY A 455 1.98 18.50 11.52
C GLY A 455 2.00 18.42 13.06
N HIS A 456 2.65 19.37 13.73
CA HIS A 456 2.61 19.47 15.20
C HIS A 456 1.19 19.69 15.72
N ALA A 457 0.42 20.58 15.09
CA ALA A 457 -0.97 20.83 15.48
C ALA A 457 -1.85 19.58 15.33
N VAL A 458 -1.65 18.80 14.26
CA VAL A 458 -2.34 17.52 14.06
C VAL A 458 -1.98 16.49 15.13
N GLN A 459 -0.69 16.36 15.47
CA GLN A 459 -0.26 15.47 16.54
C GLN A 459 -0.79 15.90 17.92
N ASP A 460 -0.90 17.21 18.16
CA ASP A 460 -1.45 17.74 19.41
C ASP A 460 -2.94 17.37 19.58
N LYS A 461 -3.71 17.29 18.49
CA LYS A 461 -5.10 16.78 18.52
C LYS A 461 -5.21 15.33 19.01
N LEU A 462 -4.13 14.54 18.90
CA LEU A 462 -4.06 13.17 19.44
C LEU A 462 -3.51 13.18 20.87
N GLU A 463 -2.42 13.92 21.08
CA GLU A 463 -1.68 14.02 22.35
C GLU A 463 -2.55 14.61 23.48
N SER A 464 -3.31 15.67 23.17
CA SER A 464 -4.19 16.38 24.11
C SER A 464 -5.62 15.84 24.14
N SER A 465 -5.94 14.84 23.32
CA SER A 465 -7.29 14.28 23.22
C SER A 465 -7.77 13.75 24.58
N SER A 466 -9.04 14.02 24.92
CA SER A 466 -9.71 13.38 26.05
C SER A 466 -10.10 11.93 25.77
N LYS A 467 -10.09 11.53 24.49
CA LYS A 467 -10.36 10.17 24.02
C LYS A 467 -9.09 9.32 24.13
N THR A 468 -9.25 7.99 24.16
CA THR A 468 -8.11 7.06 24.03
C THR A 468 -7.63 7.09 22.59
N THR A 469 -6.34 7.28 22.33
CA THR A 469 -5.78 7.29 20.96
C THR A 469 -4.88 6.08 20.70
N ILE A 470 -5.10 5.36 19.60
CA ILE A 470 -4.40 4.12 19.26
C ILE A 470 -3.82 4.26 17.86
N ALA A 471 -2.53 3.97 17.66
CA ALA A 471 -1.95 3.80 16.32
C ALA A 471 -1.83 2.31 15.96
N LEU A 472 -2.42 1.90 14.83
CA LEU A 472 -2.26 0.56 14.25
C LEU A 472 -1.01 0.52 13.39
N THR A 473 0.11 0.19 14.01
CA THR A 473 1.43 0.16 13.38
C THR A 473 1.76 -1.17 12.74
N THR A 474 0.80 -1.79 12.04
CA THR A 474 0.86 -3.17 11.50
C THR A 474 1.75 -3.33 10.25
N GLY A 475 2.66 -2.37 10.01
CA GLY A 475 3.59 -2.33 8.89
C GLY A 475 4.71 -1.31 9.11
N LEU A 476 5.18 -0.69 8.02
CA LEU A 476 6.22 0.35 8.09
C LEU A 476 5.66 1.64 8.73
N ALA A 477 6.34 2.15 9.77
CA ALA A 477 6.16 3.51 10.26
C ALA A 477 7.54 4.19 10.34
N LEU A 478 7.79 5.15 9.47
CA LEU A 478 9.11 5.78 9.32
C LEU A 478 9.01 7.28 9.47
N GLY A 479 10.01 7.90 10.09
CA GLY A 479 10.11 9.34 10.24
C GLY A 479 8.82 9.96 10.78
N GLY A 480 8.27 10.93 10.04
CA GLY A 480 6.97 11.57 10.33
C GLY A 480 5.83 10.60 10.64
N GLY A 481 5.83 9.39 10.07
CA GLY A 481 4.84 8.36 10.37
C GLY A 481 5.02 7.70 11.73
N LEU A 482 6.27 7.44 12.12
CA LEU A 482 6.57 6.98 13.48
C LEU A 482 6.31 8.10 14.49
N GLU A 483 6.67 9.33 14.16
CA GLU A 483 6.39 10.51 14.98
C GLU A 483 4.89 10.70 15.24
N LEU A 484 4.06 10.53 14.20
CA LEU A 484 2.60 10.50 14.32
C LEU A 484 2.14 9.36 15.23
N ALA A 485 2.65 8.13 15.05
CA ALA A 485 2.28 6.99 15.89
C ALA A 485 2.63 7.20 17.38
N LEU A 486 3.77 7.83 17.67
CA LEU A 486 4.22 8.13 19.04
C LEU A 486 3.39 9.25 19.71
N SER A 487 2.63 10.05 18.94
CA SER A 487 1.68 11.01 19.49
C SER A 487 0.40 10.37 20.07
N CYS A 488 0.10 9.11 19.72
CA CYS A 488 -1.04 8.38 20.29
C CYS A 488 -0.79 7.92 21.75
N ASP A 489 -1.81 7.45 22.45
CA ASP A 489 -1.69 6.84 23.77
C ASP A 489 -1.12 5.42 23.70
N TYR A 490 -1.53 4.65 22.70
CA TYR A 490 -1.10 3.27 22.46
C TYR A 490 -0.61 3.06 21.02
N ARG A 491 0.27 2.08 20.83
CA ARG A 491 0.69 1.57 19.51
C ARG A 491 0.53 0.07 19.50
N ILE A 492 -0.42 -0.41 18.71
CA ILE A 492 -0.58 -1.84 18.44
C ILE A 492 0.36 -2.19 17.28
N GLY A 493 1.27 -3.10 17.54
CA GLY A 493 2.18 -3.66 16.54
C GLY A 493 1.85 -5.12 16.25
N THR A 494 2.31 -5.61 15.10
CA THR A 494 2.32 -7.02 14.72
C THR A 494 3.72 -7.44 14.33
N ARG A 495 3.95 -8.70 13.97
CA ARG A 495 5.24 -9.18 13.44
C ARG A 495 5.77 -8.36 12.24
N LYS A 496 4.88 -7.65 11.54
CA LYS A 496 5.21 -6.79 10.38
C LYS A 496 5.68 -5.40 10.76
N THR A 497 5.50 -4.99 12.01
CA THR A 497 5.87 -3.67 12.50
C THR A 497 7.36 -3.44 12.28
N GLN A 498 7.66 -2.33 11.59
CA GLN A 498 9.02 -1.87 11.35
C GLN A 498 9.10 -0.37 11.50
N PHE A 499 9.97 0.07 12.43
CA PHE A 499 10.15 1.47 12.79
C PHE A 499 11.53 1.97 12.40
N ARG A 500 11.63 3.26 12.06
CA ARG A 500 12.90 3.95 11.83
C ARG A 500 12.73 5.47 11.83
N PHE A 501 13.75 6.19 12.30
CA PHE A 501 13.95 7.62 12.04
C PHE A 501 15.06 7.78 10.99
N PRO A 502 14.76 7.96 9.69
CA PRO A 502 15.78 8.03 8.65
C PRO A 502 16.48 9.39 8.53
N GLU A 503 15.98 10.43 9.19
CA GLU A 503 16.23 11.84 8.90
C GLU A 503 17.70 12.22 8.87
N THR A 504 18.48 11.82 9.89
CA THR A 504 19.91 12.15 9.98
C THR A 504 20.71 11.58 8.80
N SER A 505 20.26 10.46 8.23
CA SER A 505 20.86 9.84 7.05
C SER A 505 20.46 10.48 5.73
N ILE A 506 19.47 11.40 5.74
CA ILE A 506 18.97 12.14 4.57
C ILE A 506 19.10 13.66 4.74
N GLY A 507 20.00 14.11 5.63
CA GLY A 507 20.40 15.51 5.71
C GLY A 507 19.56 16.40 6.65
N ILE A 508 18.60 15.84 7.39
CA ILE A 508 17.69 16.60 8.28
C ILE A 508 17.55 15.91 9.66
N PHE A 509 16.81 16.49 10.58
CA PHE A 509 16.44 15.83 11.85
C PHE A 509 14.92 15.54 11.88
N PRO A 510 14.44 14.57 12.71
CA PRO A 510 13.01 14.29 12.83
C PRO A 510 12.30 15.43 13.57
N GLY A 511 11.65 16.30 12.81
CA GLY A 511 11.09 17.57 13.28
C GLY A 511 9.60 17.55 13.60
N LEU A 512 8.95 16.38 13.60
CA LEU A 512 7.55 16.20 14.00
C LEU A 512 7.49 15.54 15.41
N GLY A 513 8.44 15.84 16.28
CA GLY A 513 8.53 15.32 17.65
C GLY A 513 9.36 14.05 17.81
N GLY A 514 10.08 13.61 16.78
CA GLY A 514 10.93 12.42 16.83
C GLY A 514 12.24 12.64 17.57
N THR A 515 12.67 13.89 17.80
CA THR A 515 13.73 14.16 18.80
C THR A 515 13.18 14.20 20.22
N GLN A 516 11.86 14.34 20.38
CA GLN A 516 11.21 14.61 21.66
C GLN A 516 10.56 13.39 22.31
N ARG A 517 9.74 12.65 21.56
CA ARG A 517 8.90 11.57 22.11
C ARG A 517 9.68 10.28 22.41
N PRO A 518 10.63 9.81 21.58
CA PRO A 518 11.40 8.60 21.89
C PRO A 518 12.17 8.72 23.21
N ALA A 519 12.73 9.89 23.51
CA ALA A 519 13.46 10.13 24.76
C ALA A 519 12.53 10.05 25.99
N ARG A 520 11.34 10.62 25.88
CA ARG A 520 10.31 10.58 26.94
C ARG A 520 9.66 9.19 27.09
N ILE A 521 9.67 8.38 26.05
CA ILE A 521 9.15 7.00 26.10
C ILE A 521 10.22 6.06 26.67
N ALA A 522 11.40 6.03 26.05
CA ALA A 522 12.37 4.97 26.24
C ALA A 522 13.69 5.42 26.92
N GLY A 523 13.83 6.71 27.22
CA GLY A 523 15.06 7.30 27.76
C GLY A 523 15.98 7.87 26.67
N ILE A 524 16.84 8.81 27.07
CA ILE A 524 17.77 9.54 26.18
C ILE A 524 18.70 8.60 25.40
N PRO A 525 19.40 7.62 26.01
CA PRO A 525 20.32 6.76 25.27
C PRO A 525 19.63 5.92 24.18
N VAL A 526 18.41 5.43 24.47
CA VAL A 526 17.59 4.74 23.47
C VAL A 526 17.16 5.67 22.34
N ALA A 527 16.76 6.90 22.65
CA ALA A 527 16.41 7.88 21.63
C ALA A 527 17.60 8.21 20.72
N ARG A 528 18.78 8.40 21.30
CA ARG A 528 20.02 8.59 20.55
C ARG A 528 20.32 7.39 19.65
N TRP A 529 20.20 6.17 20.17
CA TRP A 529 20.36 4.94 19.38
C TRP A 529 19.35 4.88 18.22
N ALA A 530 18.08 5.22 18.45
CA ALA A 530 17.05 5.14 17.43
C ALA A 530 17.20 6.21 16.34
N VAL A 531 17.51 7.46 16.74
CA VAL A 531 17.50 8.65 15.88
C VAL A 531 18.85 8.91 15.23
N LEU A 532 19.95 8.96 16.01
CA LEU A 532 21.25 9.41 15.50
C LEU A 532 21.76 8.51 14.39
N ALA A 533 21.84 7.20 14.64
CA ALA A 533 22.22 6.22 13.63
C ALA A 533 21.06 5.80 12.70
N GLY A 534 19.84 6.29 12.94
CA GLY A 534 18.63 5.93 12.21
C GLY A 534 18.41 4.42 12.13
N ASN A 535 18.49 3.73 13.27
CA ASN A 535 18.41 2.27 13.33
C ASN A 535 17.00 1.77 12.95
N PHE A 536 16.95 0.69 12.16
CA PHE A 536 15.72 -0.06 11.98
C PHE A 536 15.39 -0.84 13.25
N MET A 537 14.12 -0.81 13.64
CA MET A 537 13.57 -1.55 14.76
C MET A 537 12.48 -2.48 14.23
N ASP A 538 12.70 -3.78 14.37
CA ASP A 538 11.65 -4.77 14.14
C ASP A 538 10.63 -4.76 15.30
N ALA A 539 9.52 -5.49 15.13
CA ALA A 539 8.45 -5.57 16.10
C ALA A 539 8.94 -5.90 17.53
N LYS A 540 9.88 -6.84 17.64
CA LYS A 540 10.45 -7.23 18.94
C LYS A 540 11.28 -6.10 19.55
N THR A 541 12.19 -5.52 18.79
CA THR A 541 13.05 -4.41 19.24
C THR A 541 12.21 -3.21 19.66
N ALA A 542 11.22 -2.83 18.85
CA ALA A 542 10.32 -1.73 19.16
C ALA A 542 9.51 -1.99 20.45
N THR A 543 9.09 -3.24 20.69
CA THR A 543 8.41 -3.64 21.93
C THR A 543 9.35 -3.60 23.14
N ASP A 544 10.56 -4.16 23.01
CA ASP A 544 11.57 -4.14 24.08
C ASP A 544 11.91 -2.70 24.51
N LEU A 545 11.95 -1.76 23.55
CA LEU A 545 12.21 -0.34 23.82
C LEU A 545 10.97 0.43 24.31
N GLY A 546 9.76 -0.14 24.22
CA GLY A 546 8.51 0.51 24.60
C GLY A 546 7.88 1.42 23.53
N LEU A 547 8.43 1.42 22.31
CA LEU A 547 7.88 2.16 21.16
C LEU A 547 6.65 1.45 20.56
N VAL A 548 6.52 0.13 20.72
CA VAL A 548 5.26 -0.59 20.57
C VAL A 548 4.73 -0.89 21.97
N THR A 549 3.48 -0.56 22.26
CA THR A 549 2.89 -0.84 23.58
C THR A 549 2.27 -2.24 23.64
N ASN A 550 1.71 -2.71 22.52
CA ASN A 550 0.99 -3.98 22.45
C ASN A 550 1.41 -4.70 21.16
N LEU A 551 2.23 -5.74 21.29
CA LEU A 551 2.59 -6.62 20.17
C LEU A 551 1.62 -7.82 20.16
N VAL A 552 0.88 -7.98 19.07
CA VAL A 552 -0.14 -9.03 18.89
C VAL A 552 -0.02 -9.69 17.52
N ASP A 553 -0.66 -10.83 17.34
CA ASP A 553 -0.83 -11.41 16.01
C ASP A 553 -1.83 -10.57 15.19
N VAL A 554 -1.72 -10.63 13.85
CA VAL A 554 -2.59 -9.86 12.94
C VAL A 554 -4.07 -10.20 13.15
N SER A 555 -4.35 -11.44 13.57
CA SER A 555 -5.69 -11.92 13.92
C SER A 555 -6.27 -11.25 15.18
N ASP A 556 -5.42 -10.76 16.07
CA ASP A 556 -5.84 -10.31 17.40
C ASP A 556 -5.97 -8.79 17.51
N VAL A 557 -5.66 -8.05 16.44
CA VAL A 557 -5.68 -6.57 16.41
C VAL A 557 -7.01 -6.01 16.89
N ASP A 558 -8.14 -6.48 16.34
CA ASP A 558 -9.47 -5.97 16.70
C ASP A 558 -9.81 -6.24 18.18
N SER A 559 -9.43 -7.42 18.68
CA SER A 559 -9.63 -7.78 20.08
C SER A 559 -8.80 -6.91 21.03
N MET A 560 -7.59 -6.51 20.59
CA MET A 560 -6.72 -5.60 21.32
C MET A 560 -7.28 -4.17 21.32
N ILE A 561 -7.83 -3.70 20.21
CA ILE A 561 -8.54 -2.40 20.15
C ILE A 561 -9.67 -2.36 21.17
N ALA A 562 -10.54 -3.39 21.19
CA ALA A 562 -11.66 -3.47 22.13
C ALA A 562 -11.18 -3.51 23.60
N THR A 563 -10.06 -4.18 23.86
CA THR A 563 -9.43 -4.22 25.18
C THR A 563 -8.97 -2.82 25.61
N LEU A 564 -8.30 -2.08 24.72
CA LEU A 564 -7.80 -0.73 25.02
C LEU A 564 -8.94 0.31 25.12
N ASP A 565 -10.00 0.19 24.30
CA ASP A 565 -11.21 1.03 24.43
C ASP A 565 -11.82 0.91 25.83
N SER A 566 -11.88 -0.32 26.36
CA SER A 566 -12.40 -0.58 27.71
C SER A 566 -11.45 -0.09 28.82
N GLN A 567 -10.14 -0.09 28.58
CA GLN A 567 -9.14 0.37 29.55
C GLN A 567 -9.05 1.89 29.66
N GLY A 568 -9.29 2.61 28.57
CA GLY A 568 -9.13 4.06 28.52
C GLY A 568 -7.67 4.50 28.34
N LYS A 569 -7.38 5.78 28.63
CA LYS A 569 -6.02 6.35 28.51
C LYS A 569 -5.03 5.71 29.50
N PRO A 570 -3.74 5.60 29.14
CA PRO A 570 -2.71 5.04 30.01
C PRO A 570 -2.40 5.99 31.18
N ALA A 571 -2.08 5.42 32.34
CA ALA A 571 -1.69 6.22 33.51
C ALA A 571 -0.36 6.96 33.32
N ASN A 572 0.56 6.40 32.54
CA ASN A 572 1.82 7.04 32.18
C ASN A 572 2.25 6.66 30.76
N LYS A 573 2.11 7.60 29.82
CA LYS A 573 2.60 7.46 28.44
C LYS A 573 4.12 7.60 28.31
N TYR A 574 4.76 8.33 29.23
CA TYR A 574 6.17 8.70 29.15
C TYR A 574 6.95 8.18 30.37
N PRO A 575 7.30 6.88 30.40
CA PRO A 575 8.05 6.30 31.50
C PRO A 575 9.55 6.63 31.49
N SER A 576 10.07 7.24 30.41
CA SER A 576 11.47 7.62 30.21
C SER A 576 12.47 6.47 30.40
N LYS A 577 12.05 5.23 30.10
CA LYS A 577 12.88 4.03 30.20
C LYS A 577 12.36 2.94 29.27
N PRO A 578 13.21 2.04 28.77
CA PRO A 578 12.76 0.95 27.91
C PRO A 578 11.82 0.01 28.67
N GLN A 579 10.86 -0.56 27.94
CA GLN A 579 9.92 -1.54 28.49
C GLN A 579 10.63 -2.81 29.01
N ASN A 580 11.68 -3.23 28.32
CA ASN A 580 12.56 -4.34 28.68
C ASN A 580 14.02 -3.88 28.74
N PRO A 581 14.47 -3.35 29.90
CA PRO A 581 15.85 -2.92 30.11
C PRO A 581 16.89 -4.02 29.94
N GLU A 582 16.51 -5.29 30.09
CA GLU A 582 17.40 -6.45 29.94
C GLU A 582 17.59 -6.88 28.48
N SER A 583 16.87 -6.26 27.54
CA SER A 583 17.08 -6.54 26.13
C SER A 583 18.49 -6.10 25.70
N LYS A 584 19.13 -6.88 24.84
CA LYS A 584 20.49 -6.59 24.34
C LYS A 584 20.59 -5.20 23.72
N ILE A 585 19.54 -4.75 23.03
CA ILE A 585 19.50 -3.43 22.40
C ILE A 585 19.36 -2.32 23.44
N ALA A 586 18.51 -2.48 24.45
CA ALA A 586 18.41 -1.49 25.53
C ALA A 586 19.74 -1.33 26.27
N GLN A 587 20.37 -2.42 26.69
CA GLN A 587 21.68 -2.40 27.38
C GLN A 587 22.78 -1.79 26.49
N PHE A 588 22.78 -2.13 25.20
CA PHE A 588 23.73 -1.56 24.25
C PHE A 588 23.49 -0.06 24.04
N ALA A 589 22.24 0.39 23.91
CA ALA A 589 21.92 1.80 23.78
C ALA A 589 22.35 2.60 25.01
N GLU A 590 22.02 2.10 26.20
CA GLU A 590 22.37 2.73 27.50
C GLU A 590 23.89 2.89 27.68
N SER A 591 24.67 1.88 27.28
CA SER A 591 26.12 1.90 27.41
C SER A 591 26.82 2.68 26.29
N PHE A 592 26.43 2.45 25.02
CA PHE A 592 27.10 3.06 23.86
C PHE A 592 26.73 4.53 23.69
N TYR A 593 25.44 4.89 23.80
CA TYR A 593 24.94 6.26 23.62
C TYR A 593 24.80 7.03 24.94
N SER A 594 25.63 6.70 25.93
CA SER A 594 25.73 7.45 27.19
C SER A 594 26.26 8.87 26.96
N ASP A 595 26.06 9.75 27.94
CA ASP A 595 26.55 11.14 27.87
C ASP A 595 28.07 11.20 27.71
N GLU A 596 28.80 10.32 28.38
CA GLU A 596 30.27 10.25 28.34
C GLU A 596 30.81 9.91 26.95
N ASN A 597 30.03 9.21 26.12
CA ASN A 597 30.45 8.72 24.81
C ASN A 597 30.03 9.64 23.66
N LEU A 598 29.11 10.57 23.91
CA LEU A 598 28.44 11.31 22.85
C LEU A 598 29.42 12.18 22.05
N ASP A 599 30.36 12.85 22.71
CA ASP A 599 31.38 13.65 22.03
C ASP A 599 32.22 12.81 21.07
N SER A 600 32.61 11.60 21.47
CA SER A 600 33.36 10.68 20.60
C SER A 600 32.51 10.26 19.39
N ILE A 601 31.24 9.92 19.60
CA ILE A 601 30.28 9.52 18.57
C ILE A 601 30.08 10.64 17.54
N LEU A 602 29.82 11.86 17.99
CA LEU A 602 29.54 13.01 17.12
C LEU A 602 30.77 13.43 16.30
N ASN A 603 31.97 13.12 16.79
CA ASN A 603 33.23 13.29 16.05
C ASN A 603 33.59 12.08 15.16
N GLY A 604 32.72 11.07 15.07
CA GLY A 604 32.91 9.89 14.22
C GLY A 604 33.91 8.86 14.78
N ASN A 605 34.26 8.96 16.07
CA ASN A 605 35.19 8.07 16.74
C ASN A 605 34.45 6.97 17.53
N CYS A 606 35.06 5.79 17.61
CA CYS A 606 34.57 4.74 18.51
C CYS A 606 34.79 5.19 19.96
N PRO A 607 33.77 5.11 20.85
CA PRO A 607 33.95 5.47 22.25
C PRO A 607 34.94 4.56 22.98
N ASP A 608 35.57 5.11 24.02
CA ASP A 608 36.52 4.36 24.86
C ASP A 608 35.82 3.17 25.54
N GLY A 609 36.49 2.02 25.58
CA GLY A 609 35.95 0.80 26.17
C GLY A 609 35.09 -0.06 25.23
N PHE A 610 34.86 0.39 23.98
CA PHE A 610 34.21 -0.40 22.93
C PHE A 610 35.22 -0.93 21.92
N ASP A 611 35.02 -2.18 21.49
CA ASP A 611 35.82 -2.80 20.43
C ASP A 611 35.20 -2.45 19.06
N SER A 612 35.96 -1.76 18.20
CA SER A 612 35.51 -1.37 16.86
C SER A 612 35.25 -2.57 15.95
N GLU A 613 35.83 -3.73 16.25
CA GLU A 613 35.62 -4.97 15.50
C GLU A 613 34.39 -5.76 15.99
N ASP A 614 33.80 -5.38 17.14
CA ASP A 614 32.53 -5.97 17.58
C ASP A 614 31.44 -5.72 16.53
N LYS A 615 30.59 -6.72 16.30
CA LYS A 615 29.60 -6.69 15.23
C LYS A 615 28.53 -5.61 15.44
N LEU A 616 28.13 -5.33 16.68
CA LEU A 616 27.15 -4.29 16.97
C LEU A 616 27.79 -2.91 16.87
N VAL A 617 28.98 -2.74 17.46
CA VAL A 617 29.74 -1.48 17.43
C VAL A 617 30.11 -1.08 16.00
N SER A 618 30.74 -1.98 15.23
CA SER A 618 31.11 -1.73 13.83
C SER A 618 29.90 -1.34 12.96
N ARG A 619 28.73 -1.95 13.21
CA ARG A 619 27.48 -1.62 12.52
C ARG A 619 26.98 -0.23 12.89
N GLN A 620 27.06 0.17 14.16
CA GLN A 620 26.69 1.52 14.60
C GLN A 620 27.63 2.56 13.99
N MET A 621 28.95 2.39 14.12
CA MET A 621 29.94 3.30 13.55
C MET A 621 29.76 3.49 12.05
N LYS A 622 29.47 2.39 11.33
CA LYS A 622 29.18 2.43 9.88
C LYS A 622 27.86 3.15 9.53
N SER A 623 26.89 3.14 10.43
CA SER A 623 25.61 3.82 10.20
C SER A 623 25.76 5.31 10.47
N LEU A 624 26.41 5.67 11.58
CA LEU A 624 26.75 7.04 11.95
C LEU A 624 27.62 7.74 10.89
N SER A 625 28.60 7.05 10.31
CA SER A 625 29.46 7.62 9.25
C SER A 625 28.73 7.94 7.94
N ARG A 626 27.45 7.58 7.82
CA ARG A 626 26.58 7.87 6.66
C ARG A 626 25.55 8.96 6.96
N THR A 627 25.59 9.56 8.14
CA THR A 627 24.70 10.64 8.53
C THR A 627 25.29 11.99 8.15
N ALA A 628 24.44 12.99 7.96
CA ALA A 628 24.89 14.36 7.76
C ALA A 628 25.37 14.94 9.10
N PRO A 629 26.62 15.45 9.21
CA PRO A 629 27.19 15.88 10.49
C PRO A 629 26.37 16.98 11.20
N ILE A 630 25.85 17.95 10.44
CA ILE A 630 25.02 19.04 10.99
C ILE A 630 23.71 18.47 11.55
N ALA A 631 23.03 17.64 10.78
CA ALA A 631 21.79 17.00 11.19
C ALA A 631 21.98 16.11 12.43
N LEU A 632 23.07 15.35 12.48
CA LEU A 632 23.42 14.48 13.60
C LEU A 632 23.60 15.28 14.90
N ARG A 633 24.36 16.38 14.87
CA ARG A 633 24.56 17.24 16.04
C ARG A 633 23.27 17.93 16.48
N MET A 634 22.52 18.51 15.53
CA MET A 634 21.24 19.15 15.84
C MET A 634 20.23 18.18 16.47
N ALA A 635 20.14 16.96 15.93
CA ALA A 635 19.28 15.91 16.49
C ALA A 635 19.72 15.53 17.90
N SER A 636 21.03 15.40 18.15
CA SER A 636 21.55 15.10 19.49
C SER A 636 21.18 16.18 20.50
N GLU A 637 21.42 17.46 20.17
CA GLU A 637 21.07 18.59 21.04
C GLU A 637 19.57 18.63 21.36
N LEU A 638 18.72 18.36 20.36
CA LEU A 638 17.26 18.35 20.55
C LEU A 638 16.80 17.16 21.40
N ILE A 639 17.44 15.99 21.27
CA ILE A 639 17.17 14.83 22.12
C ILE A 639 17.55 15.11 23.57
N ASP A 640 18.67 15.77 23.81
CA ASP A 640 19.12 16.11 25.17
C ASP A 640 18.16 17.11 25.82
N ALA A 641 17.68 18.08 25.05
CA ALA A 641 16.65 19.03 25.50
C ALA A 641 15.35 18.34 25.97
N ALA A 642 15.05 17.12 25.48
CA ALA A 642 13.87 16.37 25.92
C ALA A 642 13.92 15.97 27.41
N GLY A 643 15.12 15.87 27.99
CA GLY A 643 15.32 15.60 29.42
C GLY A 643 15.14 16.84 30.32
N GLU A 644 15.22 18.03 29.75
CA GLU A 644 15.22 19.31 30.49
C GLU A 644 13.93 20.12 30.30
N THR A 645 13.13 19.79 29.29
CA THR A 645 11.95 20.56 28.88
C THR A 645 10.67 19.74 28.95
N ASN A 646 9.52 20.41 29.04
CA ASN A 646 8.25 19.74 28.74
C ASN A 646 8.09 19.51 27.23
N LEU A 647 7.12 18.68 26.83
CA LEU A 647 6.95 18.31 25.41
C LEU A 647 6.70 19.53 24.52
N ALA A 648 5.87 20.48 24.93
CA ALA A 648 5.54 21.67 24.12
C ALA A 648 6.77 22.57 23.89
N GLU A 649 7.57 22.78 24.94
CA GLU A 649 8.84 23.50 24.84
C GLU A 649 9.82 22.79 23.88
N GLY A 650 9.96 21.47 24.00
CA GLY A 650 10.81 20.67 23.13
C GLY A 650 10.37 20.71 21.65
N LEU A 651 9.07 20.58 21.38
CA LEU A 651 8.51 20.72 20.02
C LEU A 651 8.75 22.13 19.46
N SER A 652 8.63 23.18 20.28
CA SER A 652 8.97 24.54 19.87
C SER A 652 10.46 24.69 19.49
N GLN A 653 11.36 23.95 20.13
CA GLN A 653 12.78 23.96 19.76
C GLN A 653 13.04 23.26 18.42
N GLU A 654 12.32 22.16 18.11
CA GLU A 654 12.38 21.54 16.77
C GLU A 654 12.00 22.55 15.69
N LEU A 655 10.84 23.24 15.84
CA LEU A 655 10.39 24.26 14.90
C LEU A 655 11.41 25.40 14.75
N GLY A 656 12.00 25.84 15.85
CA GLY A 656 13.01 26.90 15.87
C GLY A 656 14.32 26.56 15.14
N LYS A 657 14.62 25.28 14.92
CA LYS A 657 15.83 24.83 14.19
C LYS A 657 15.57 24.49 12.71
N LEU A 658 14.32 24.52 12.24
CA LEU A 658 13.97 24.14 10.87
C LEU A 658 14.69 24.98 9.81
N GLU A 659 14.72 26.30 9.98
CA GLU A 659 15.34 27.19 8.97
C GLU A 659 16.83 26.88 8.83
N ALA A 660 17.50 26.70 9.96
CA ALA A 660 18.92 26.40 9.99
C ALA A 660 19.25 25.07 9.31
N ILE A 661 18.46 24.00 9.53
CA ILE A 661 18.74 22.69 8.92
C ILE A 661 18.39 22.68 7.42
N PHE A 662 17.23 23.23 7.03
CA PHE A 662 16.77 23.21 5.63
C PHE A 662 17.54 24.17 4.73
N SER A 663 18.29 25.12 5.30
CA SER A 663 19.23 25.98 4.58
C SER A 663 20.59 25.33 4.28
N THR A 664 20.83 24.09 4.75
CA THR A 664 22.10 23.40 4.51
C THR A 664 22.13 22.71 3.15
N ASP A 665 23.31 22.67 2.51
CA ASP A 665 23.51 21.88 1.29
C ASP A 665 23.28 20.38 1.53
N ASP A 666 23.59 19.90 2.75
CA ASP A 666 23.41 18.50 3.14
C ASP A 666 21.93 18.10 3.15
N ALA A 667 21.01 18.99 3.54
CA ALA A 667 19.58 18.73 3.46
C ALA A 667 19.11 18.52 2.01
N LEU A 668 19.50 19.44 1.10
CA LEU A 668 19.13 19.31 -0.32
C LEU A 668 19.73 18.05 -0.95
N GLU A 669 21.02 17.77 -0.67
CA GLU A 669 21.72 16.59 -1.16
C GLU A 669 21.11 15.29 -0.64
N GLY A 670 20.86 15.19 0.66
CA GLY A 670 20.30 14.01 1.31
C GLY A 670 18.89 13.68 0.80
N LEU A 671 18.02 14.68 0.72
CA LEU A 671 16.65 14.52 0.23
C LEU A 671 16.63 14.20 -1.29
N SER A 672 17.46 14.88 -2.09
CA SER A 672 17.55 14.61 -3.54
C SER A 672 18.11 13.21 -3.81
N ALA A 673 19.15 12.79 -3.09
CA ALA A 673 19.76 11.46 -3.23
C ALA A 673 18.75 10.34 -2.96
N LEU A 674 17.86 10.52 -1.97
CA LEU A 674 16.81 9.57 -1.65
C LEU A 674 15.80 9.42 -2.82
N ILE A 675 15.34 10.52 -3.41
CA ILE A 675 14.45 10.51 -4.59
C ILE A 675 15.13 9.82 -5.78
N GLU A 676 16.42 10.09 -5.97
CA GLU A 676 17.23 9.55 -7.06
C GLU A 676 17.69 8.10 -6.84
N GLY A 677 17.40 7.52 -5.66
CA GLY A 677 17.78 6.15 -5.33
C GLY A 677 19.30 5.95 -5.20
N ARG A 678 20.04 7.01 -4.90
CA ARG A 678 21.51 7.00 -4.73
C ARG A 678 21.92 7.27 -3.28
N LYS A 679 23.19 7.04 -2.98
CA LYS A 679 23.75 7.43 -1.67
C LYS A 679 24.12 8.92 -1.69
N PRO A 680 23.80 9.66 -0.62
CA PRO A 680 24.22 11.05 -0.50
C PRO A 680 25.72 11.15 -0.19
N THR A 681 26.32 12.28 -0.56
CA THR A 681 27.70 12.66 -0.19
C THR A 681 27.67 13.99 0.54
N TYR A 682 27.81 13.96 1.86
CA TYR A 682 27.82 15.15 2.70
C TYR A 682 29.19 15.82 2.67
N GLN A 683 29.22 17.13 2.42
CA GLN A 683 30.44 17.91 2.25
C GLN A 683 30.71 18.83 3.45
N ASN A 684 29.72 19.04 4.32
CA ASN A 684 29.80 19.99 5.41
C ASN A 684 30.13 19.30 6.75
N SER A 685 31.27 19.71 7.34
CA SER A 685 31.71 19.33 8.69
C SER A 685 30.99 20.10 9.77
#